data_AF-M3JWQ9-F1
#
_entry.id   AF-M3JWQ9-F1
#
_cell.length_a   1.000
_cell.length_b   1.000
_cell.length_c   1.000
_cell.angle_alpha   90.00
_cell.angle_beta   90.00
_cell.angle_gamma   90.00
#
_symmetry.space_group_name_H-M   'P 1'
#
loop_
_entity.id
_entity.type
_entity.pdbx_description
1 polymer ?
#
loop_
_entity_poly.entity_id
_entity_poly.type
_entity_poly.pdbx_seq_one_letter_code
_entity_poly.pdbx_strand_id
1 'polypeptide(L)'
;MEKEKEIPKRSSSPYLSLTYYCSIFLVFSICIYATITNYIYPLPTTPTINQFVSVNSLNLNDSQISSIKNLGLTPKKPVQIINNDGKKMTIHGRFLHITDLHIDPYYKDGSDFDEMCHRGKSGEAGKYGDAIMGCDSPPLLVDETFKWIRENLIDKIDFIIYTGDSPRHDNDREYPRTQLKITEMNKDISRRFEELAQYNKDGELNPWTCHVSGNNCVWPHQTIAMASDTIRELFSAWKEFIPSYQMHTYLQGAYFFQEIIPNQLAVLSLNSLFWFSNNPLVDDCDTPSDAGYKHFEWLGYVLKEMRARNMKVWLSSHVPPNEKNFDNTCLRKYIVWTHEYRDVIIGGLYGHMNLDHFIPLDSVQAYKSIKKDFKNQFTDSAFSAFEIEEEELGESGLYKALDENFSDGFFKALGGVPSNKVKYMDTLRENLYAPLKGQKKSGEYYERYSVAHVGASVIPTFNPGLRVWEYNITNLEQELQQVKFEPWDKFFAGVEKMVEVQSKYESDDEASISKKKHKKNKKKKNKKKKRDHTFPKPMPKDRPLGPAYIEQTYTPERYVQYYADLDSINKGKKDFGYEIEYSTDDSLYGMASLTVKNWIEYGRKLGKPIKEANADGKKKNKKGKKKKTHGKLDKIWTNYLKNTFVSSDYEHKGYG
;
A
#
# COMPACT_ATOMS: atom_id res chain seq x y z
N MET A 1 -81.20 11.66 22.19
CA MET A 1 -79.75 11.72 21.88
C MET A 1 -79.12 12.43 23.06
N GLU A 2 -78.24 11.88 23.89
CA GLU A 2 -77.32 10.75 23.81
C GLU A 2 -77.27 10.06 25.20
N LYS A 3 -77.02 8.75 25.23
CA LYS A 3 -76.71 7.98 26.45
C LYS A 3 -75.19 7.98 26.66
N GLU A 4 -74.75 8.40 27.83
CA GLU A 4 -73.38 8.23 28.32
C GLU A 4 -73.00 6.74 28.39
N LYS A 5 -71.82 6.40 27.89
CA LYS A 5 -71.23 5.05 27.93
C LYS A 5 -70.26 4.93 29.10
N GLU A 6 -70.44 3.88 29.90
CA GLU A 6 -69.52 3.41 30.93
C GLU A 6 -68.15 3.01 30.36
N ILE A 7 -67.10 3.27 31.16
CA ILE A 7 -65.71 2.87 30.91
C ILE A 7 -65.43 1.56 31.69
N PRO A 8 -64.89 0.50 31.07
CA PRO A 8 -64.47 -0.68 31.81
C PRO A 8 -63.02 -0.54 32.32
N LYS A 9 -62.82 -0.80 33.62
CA LYS A 9 -61.49 -1.00 34.23
C LYS A 9 -60.88 -2.32 33.73
N ARG A 10 -59.69 -2.25 33.14
CA ARG A 10 -58.91 -3.40 32.66
C ARG A 10 -58.04 -3.93 33.82
N SER A 11 -58.20 -5.20 34.20
CA SER A 11 -57.35 -5.86 35.18
C SER A 11 -55.98 -6.19 34.59
N SER A 12 -54.92 -5.91 35.35
CA SER A 12 -53.55 -6.31 35.03
C SER A 12 -53.29 -7.74 35.50
N SER A 13 -52.94 -8.62 34.57
CA SER A 13 -52.59 -10.02 34.78
C SER A 13 -51.29 -10.19 35.59
N PRO A 14 -51.22 -11.10 36.59
CA PRO A 14 -50.04 -11.32 37.43
C PRO A 14 -48.87 -12.05 36.73
N TYR A 15 -49.06 -12.53 35.50
CA TYR A 15 -48.08 -13.35 34.77
C TYR A 15 -46.87 -12.57 34.22
N LEU A 16 -46.94 -11.24 34.11
CA LEU A 16 -45.84 -10.44 33.56
C LEU A 16 -44.72 -10.15 34.59
N SER A 17 -45.02 -10.25 35.89
CA SER A 17 -44.02 -9.98 36.94
C SER A 17 -43.10 -11.18 37.17
N LEU A 18 -43.64 -12.40 37.10
CA LEU A 18 -42.90 -13.63 37.41
C LEU A 18 -41.81 -13.94 36.37
N THR A 19 -42.07 -13.67 35.08
CA THR A 19 -41.10 -13.88 34.00
C THR A 19 -39.94 -12.88 34.05
N TYR A 20 -40.20 -11.66 34.52
CA TYR A 20 -39.18 -10.63 34.72
C TYR A 20 -38.24 -10.97 35.89
N TYR A 21 -38.78 -11.48 37.01
CA TYR A 21 -37.95 -11.91 38.14
C TYR A 21 -37.14 -13.17 37.84
N CYS A 22 -37.69 -14.14 37.10
CA CYS A 22 -36.94 -15.33 36.69
C CYS A 22 -35.77 -15.02 35.74
N SER A 23 -35.93 -14.03 34.85
CA SER A 23 -34.86 -13.63 33.92
C SER A 23 -33.73 -12.87 34.62
N ILE A 24 -34.05 -12.04 35.61
CA ILE A 24 -33.03 -11.38 36.45
C ILE A 24 -32.26 -12.42 37.27
N PHE A 25 -32.92 -13.41 37.87
CA PHE A 25 -32.26 -14.47 38.63
C PHE A 25 -31.34 -15.35 37.78
N LEU A 26 -31.71 -15.61 36.52
CA LEU A 26 -30.90 -16.36 35.58
C LEU A 26 -29.62 -15.59 35.20
N VAL A 27 -29.74 -14.29 34.90
CA VAL A 27 -28.60 -13.42 34.58
C VAL A 27 -27.67 -13.30 35.79
N PHE A 28 -28.22 -13.13 37.00
CA PHE A 28 -27.42 -13.02 38.22
C PHE A 28 -26.68 -14.34 38.53
N SER A 29 -27.32 -15.49 38.34
CA SER A 29 -26.68 -16.80 38.50
C SER A 29 -25.57 -17.05 37.47
N ILE A 30 -25.74 -16.61 36.22
CA ILE A 30 -24.71 -16.71 35.17
C ILE A 30 -23.51 -15.80 35.50
N CYS A 31 -23.76 -14.59 35.98
CA CYS A 31 -22.69 -13.66 36.40
C CYS A 31 -21.91 -14.21 37.59
N ILE A 32 -22.59 -14.77 38.60
CA ILE A 32 -21.94 -15.38 39.77
C ILE A 32 -21.13 -16.61 39.34
N TYR A 33 -21.68 -17.46 38.47
CA TYR A 33 -20.96 -18.62 37.94
C TYR A 33 -19.72 -18.21 37.15
N ALA A 34 -19.79 -17.17 36.32
CA ALA A 34 -18.66 -16.64 35.56
C ALA A 34 -17.58 -15.99 36.45
N THR A 35 -17.96 -15.34 37.54
CA THR A 35 -16.99 -14.82 38.51
C THR A 35 -16.34 -15.93 39.32
N ILE A 36 -17.08 -16.98 39.70
CA ILE A 36 -16.56 -18.11 40.46
C ILE A 36 -15.65 -18.98 39.58
N THR A 37 -15.98 -19.22 38.30
CA THR A 37 -15.11 -19.95 37.38
C THR A 37 -13.81 -19.21 37.07
N ASN A 38 -13.85 -17.87 36.94
CA ASN A 38 -12.63 -17.06 36.80
C ASN A 38 -11.76 -17.02 38.07
N TYR A 39 -12.35 -17.24 39.26
CA TYR A 39 -11.61 -17.27 40.54
C TYR A 39 -11.04 -18.66 40.87
N ILE A 40 -11.70 -19.73 40.40
CA ILE A 40 -11.30 -21.14 40.65
C ILE A 40 -10.38 -21.67 39.54
N TYR A 41 -10.50 -21.15 38.31
CA TYR A 41 -9.62 -21.48 37.19
C TYR A 41 -8.92 -20.21 36.68
N PRO A 42 -7.81 -19.77 37.31
CA PRO A 42 -6.93 -18.81 36.66
C PRO A 42 -6.57 -19.36 35.28
N LEU A 43 -6.69 -18.51 34.24
CA LEU A 43 -6.19 -18.82 32.90
C LEU A 43 -4.79 -19.44 33.03
N PRO A 44 -4.53 -20.63 32.48
CA PRO A 44 -3.22 -21.24 32.61
C PRO A 44 -2.20 -20.28 32.04
N THR A 45 -1.25 -19.83 32.88
CA THR A 45 -0.05 -19.14 32.44
C THR A 45 0.64 -20.07 31.45
N THR A 46 0.48 -19.76 30.16
CA THR A 46 1.05 -20.56 29.09
C THR A 46 2.56 -20.51 29.28
N PRO A 47 3.26 -21.64 29.38
CA PRO A 47 4.71 -21.61 29.54
C PRO A 47 5.31 -20.84 28.36
N THR A 48 6.14 -19.84 28.66
CA THR A 48 6.99 -19.14 27.69
C THR A 48 7.97 -20.16 27.11
N ILE A 49 7.57 -20.80 26.01
CA ILE A 49 8.47 -21.60 25.19
C ILE A 49 9.16 -20.61 24.26
N ASN A 50 10.48 -20.49 24.37
CA ASN A 50 11.26 -19.61 23.49
C ASN A 50 11.09 -20.05 22.02
N GLN A 51 10.55 -19.15 21.20
CA GLN A 51 10.35 -19.38 19.76
C GLN A 51 11.69 -19.51 19.01
N PHE A 52 12.75 -18.94 19.57
CA PHE A 52 14.09 -18.90 18.99
C PHE A 52 15.11 -19.52 19.94
N VAL A 53 16.11 -20.20 19.38
CA VAL A 53 17.24 -20.77 20.12
C VAL A 53 18.13 -19.66 20.68
N SER A 54 18.38 -18.61 19.88
CA SER A 54 19.09 -17.43 20.32
C SER A 54 18.75 -16.22 19.46
N VAL A 55 18.89 -15.03 20.04
CA VAL A 55 18.77 -13.73 19.37
C VAL A 55 19.94 -12.90 19.86
N ASN A 56 20.86 -12.51 18.98
CA ASN A 56 22.09 -11.82 19.36
C ASN A 56 22.42 -10.67 18.39
N SER A 57 22.78 -9.52 18.93
CA SER A 57 23.34 -8.42 18.13
C SER A 57 24.77 -8.73 17.65
N LEU A 58 25.05 -8.53 16.36
CA LEU A 58 26.35 -8.73 15.74
C LEU A 58 27.11 -7.41 15.61
N ASN A 59 28.44 -7.47 15.78
CA ASN A 59 29.32 -6.33 15.48
C ASN A 59 29.78 -6.41 14.02
N LEU A 60 29.80 -5.25 13.35
CA LEU A 60 30.34 -5.13 12.00
C LEU A 60 31.85 -4.87 12.05
N ASN A 61 32.60 -5.47 11.14
CA ASN A 61 34.02 -5.14 10.93
C ASN A 61 34.18 -3.90 10.00
N ASP A 62 35.38 -3.35 9.94
CA ASP A 62 35.66 -2.12 9.19
C ASP A 62 35.37 -2.24 7.67
N SER A 63 35.58 -3.42 7.09
CA SER A 63 35.26 -3.68 5.68
C SER A 63 33.76 -3.66 5.42
N GLN A 64 32.97 -4.31 6.30
CA GLN A 64 31.51 -4.28 6.24
C GLN A 64 30.97 -2.85 6.43
N ILE A 65 31.49 -2.11 7.41
CA ILE A 65 31.12 -0.72 7.65
C ILE A 65 31.40 0.14 6.40
N SER A 66 32.58 -0.02 5.80
CA SER A 66 32.96 0.73 4.60
C SER A 66 32.07 0.38 3.40
N SER A 67 31.80 -0.92 3.19
CA SER A 67 30.90 -1.39 2.13
C SER A 67 29.48 -0.82 2.27
N ILE A 68 28.94 -0.78 3.49
CA ILE A 68 27.62 -0.18 3.78
C ILE A 68 27.63 1.32 3.50
N LYS A 69 28.67 2.03 3.96
CA LYS A 69 28.79 3.49 3.74
C LYS A 69 28.94 3.86 2.28
N ASN A 70 29.62 3.05 1.47
CA ASN A 70 29.77 3.29 0.03
C ASN A 70 28.43 3.25 -0.72
N LEU A 71 27.44 2.57 -0.15
CA LEU A 71 26.06 2.54 -0.64
C LEU A 71 25.20 3.68 -0.06
N GLY A 72 25.77 4.57 0.75
CA GLY A 72 25.02 5.65 1.42
C GLY A 72 24.12 5.16 2.56
N LEU A 73 24.25 3.89 2.95
CA LEU A 73 23.47 3.26 4.02
C LEU A 73 24.10 3.52 5.40
N THR A 74 23.30 3.42 6.46
CA THR A 74 23.74 3.66 7.83
C THR A 74 24.30 2.37 8.44
N PRO A 75 25.57 2.30 8.87
CA PRO A 75 26.07 1.12 9.59
C PRO A 75 25.32 0.93 10.91
N LYS A 76 24.62 -0.20 11.03
CA LYS A 76 23.85 -0.62 12.20
C LYS A 76 24.28 -2.02 12.60
N LYS A 77 24.22 -2.33 13.90
CA LYS A 77 24.45 -3.68 14.40
C LYS A 77 23.29 -4.59 13.98
N PRO A 78 23.51 -5.59 13.11
CA PRO A 78 22.45 -6.53 12.74
C PRO A 78 22.08 -7.42 13.93
N VAL A 79 20.86 -7.95 13.93
CA VAL A 79 20.38 -8.92 14.94
C VAL A 79 20.28 -10.29 14.28
N GLN A 80 21.06 -11.27 14.74
CA GLN A 80 20.97 -12.64 14.26
C GLN A 80 19.98 -13.44 15.11
N ILE A 81 19.07 -14.12 14.43
CA ILE A 81 18.04 -14.98 14.99
C ILE A 81 18.36 -16.42 14.57
N ILE A 82 18.38 -17.34 15.53
CA ILE A 82 18.49 -18.79 15.26
C ILE A 82 17.17 -19.44 15.61
N ASN A 83 16.51 -20.03 14.62
CA ASN A 83 15.25 -20.74 14.84
C ASN A 83 15.49 -22.15 15.45
N ASN A 84 14.42 -22.82 15.88
CA ASN A 84 14.50 -24.17 16.46
C ASN A 84 15.03 -25.24 15.49
N ASP A 85 14.98 -24.99 14.18
CA ASP A 85 15.54 -25.88 13.15
C ASP A 85 17.03 -25.61 12.89
N GLY A 86 17.66 -24.70 13.65
CA GLY A 86 19.06 -24.30 13.50
C GLY A 86 19.34 -23.37 12.32
N LYS A 87 18.31 -22.91 11.58
CA LYS A 87 18.46 -21.94 10.51
C LYS A 87 18.70 -20.54 11.08
N LYS A 88 19.66 -19.84 10.49
CA LYS A 88 20.06 -18.49 10.87
C LYS A 88 19.38 -17.45 9.99
N MET A 89 18.94 -16.36 10.58
CA MET A 89 18.40 -15.19 9.89
C MET A 89 19.03 -13.94 10.49
N THR A 90 19.64 -13.09 9.66
CA THR A 90 20.26 -11.85 10.12
C THR A 90 19.39 -10.66 9.70
N ILE A 91 18.97 -9.86 10.69
CA ILE A 91 18.15 -8.66 10.49
C ILE A 91 19.05 -7.43 10.58
N HIS A 92 19.27 -6.79 9.45
CA HIS A 92 20.05 -5.57 9.24
C HIS A 92 19.24 -4.29 9.46
N GLY A 93 17.91 -4.36 9.46
CA GLY A 93 17.04 -3.20 9.53
C GLY A 93 16.93 -2.47 8.19
N ARG A 94 16.97 -3.22 7.07
CA ARG A 94 16.93 -2.67 5.71
C ARG A 94 16.16 -3.56 4.75
N PHE A 95 15.48 -2.97 3.77
CA PHE A 95 14.84 -3.74 2.69
C PHE A 95 14.90 -3.02 1.34
N LEU A 96 14.92 -3.81 0.27
CA LEU A 96 14.86 -3.30 -1.10
C LEU A 96 13.41 -3.12 -1.53
N HIS A 97 13.08 -1.97 -2.12
CA HIS A 97 11.85 -1.75 -2.86
C HIS A 97 12.19 -1.52 -4.34
N ILE A 98 11.68 -2.41 -5.19
CA ILE A 98 11.90 -2.43 -6.64
C ILE A 98 10.56 -2.66 -7.35
N THR A 99 10.38 -2.08 -8.54
CA THR A 99 9.09 -2.11 -9.23
C THR A 99 9.23 -1.87 -10.73
N ASP A 100 8.17 -2.21 -11.47
CA ASP A 100 7.96 -1.86 -12.89
C ASP A 100 9.21 -2.18 -13.73
N LEU A 101 9.54 -3.47 -13.82
CA LEU A 101 10.69 -3.96 -14.59
C LEU A 101 10.41 -3.90 -16.09
N HIS A 102 9.19 -4.26 -16.51
CA HIS A 102 8.77 -4.29 -17.91
C HIS A 102 9.80 -4.90 -18.87
N ILE A 103 10.19 -6.15 -18.62
CA ILE A 103 11.13 -6.84 -19.51
C ILE A 103 10.49 -6.98 -20.90
N ASP A 104 11.24 -6.56 -21.92
CA ASP A 104 10.86 -6.65 -23.31
C ASP A 104 11.82 -7.57 -24.09
N PRO A 105 11.43 -8.84 -24.32
CA PRO A 105 12.22 -9.77 -25.11
C PRO A 105 12.43 -9.37 -26.58
N TYR A 106 11.70 -8.38 -27.09
CA TYR A 106 11.77 -7.95 -28.48
C TYR A 106 12.68 -6.73 -28.71
N TYR A 107 13.17 -6.11 -27.63
CA TYR A 107 14.08 -4.97 -27.70
C TYR A 107 15.31 -5.28 -28.55
N LYS A 108 15.69 -4.33 -29.42
CA LYS A 108 16.91 -4.41 -30.24
C LYS A 108 17.72 -3.13 -30.12
N ASP A 109 19.00 -3.29 -29.80
CA ASP A 109 19.99 -2.21 -29.89
C ASP A 109 20.08 -1.66 -31.33
N GLY A 110 20.18 -0.34 -31.47
CA GLY A 110 20.21 0.39 -32.74
C GLY A 110 18.89 0.42 -33.52
N SER A 111 17.77 0.11 -32.86
CA SER A 111 16.42 0.15 -33.44
C SER A 111 15.74 1.51 -33.28
N ASP A 112 14.59 1.69 -33.94
CA ASP A 112 13.87 2.96 -33.96
C ASP A 112 12.91 3.06 -32.75
N PHE A 113 12.93 4.19 -32.03
CA PHE A 113 12.05 4.44 -30.88
C PHE A 113 10.56 4.38 -31.25
N ASP A 114 10.20 4.90 -32.42
CA ASP A 114 8.81 4.91 -32.92
C ASP A 114 8.28 3.49 -33.25
N GLU A 115 9.18 2.52 -33.39
CA GLU A 115 8.87 1.09 -33.59
C GLU A 115 9.01 0.30 -32.28
N MET A 116 8.79 0.97 -31.14
CA MET A 116 8.86 0.41 -29.79
C MET A 116 10.22 -0.21 -29.46
N CYS A 117 11.29 0.21 -30.13
CA CYS A 117 12.62 -0.41 -30.08
C CYS A 117 12.67 -1.88 -30.53
N HIS A 118 11.72 -2.34 -31.36
CA HIS A 118 11.71 -3.74 -31.83
C HIS A 118 12.25 -3.89 -33.27
N ARG A 119 12.24 -2.80 -34.05
CA ARG A 119 12.50 -2.78 -35.50
C ARG A 119 13.14 -1.45 -35.91
N GLY A 120 13.60 -1.39 -37.17
CA GLY A 120 14.41 -0.29 -37.68
C GLY A 120 15.80 -0.79 -38.07
N LYS A 121 16.42 -0.15 -39.06
CA LYS A 121 17.77 -0.52 -39.55
C LYS A 121 18.84 0.53 -39.22
N SER A 122 18.44 1.71 -38.74
CA SER A 122 19.32 2.85 -38.49
C SER A 122 18.73 3.76 -37.41
N GLY A 123 18.36 3.16 -36.28
CA GLY A 123 17.83 3.87 -35.14
C GLY A 123 18.89 4.17 -34.08
N GLU A 124 18.45 4.77 -32.98
CA GLU A 124 19.33 5.29 -31.92
C GLU A 124 19.08 4.61 -30.56
N ALA A 125 18.24 3.58 -30.52
CA ALA A 125 17.95 2.83 -29.30
C ALA A 125 19.22 2.23 -28.70
N GLY A 126 19.55 2.61 -27.48
CA GLY A 126 20.77 2.25 -26.78
C GLY A 126 20.73 0.85 -26.17
N LYS A 127 21.89 0.24 -26.04
CA LYS A 127 22.08 -1.12 -25.49
C LYS A 127 21.35 -1.39 -24.16
N TYR A 128 21.25 -0.43 -23.25
CA TYR A 128 20.59 -0.56 -21.95
C TYR A 128 19.23 0.14 -21.87
N GLY A 129 18.67 0.56 -23.01
CA GLY A 129 17.48 1.41 -23.08
C GLY A 129 17.84 2.89 -22.97
N ASP A 130 16.85 3.76 -23.15
CA ASP A 130 17.03 5.21 -23.12
C ASP A 130 15.89 5.88 -22.34
N ALA A 131 16.27 6.66 -21.32
CA ALA A 131 15.32 7.40 -20.52
C ALA A 131 14.51 8.37 -21.41
N ILE A 132 13.20 8.43 -21.19
CA ILE A 132 12.26 9.36 -21.84
C ILE A 132 11.96 9.01 -23.31
N MET A 133 12.56 7.96 -23.88
CA MET A 133 12.33 7.62 -25.30
C MET A 133 11.17 6.64 -25.54
N GLY A 134 10.56 6.11 -24.47
CA GLY A 134 9.28 5.40 -24.54
C GLY A 134 9.33 3.91 -24.83
N CYS A 135 10.51 3.30 -24.80
CA CYS A 135 10.69 1.86 -24.89
C CYS A 135 10.64 1.17 -23.52
N ASP A 136 10.28 -0.11 -23.53
CA ASP A 136 10.35 -0.99 -22.36
C ASP A 136 11.79 -1.45 -22.10
N SER A 137 12.02 -2.17 -21.00
CA SER A 137 13.37 -2.56 -20.57
C SER A 137 13.97 -3.65 -21.46
N PRO A 138 15.16 -3.43 -22.05
CA PRO A 138 15.90 -4.53 -22.67
C PRO A 138 16.19 -5.63 -21.63
N PRO A 139 16.26 -6.92 -22.04
CA PRO A 139 16.61 -7.99 -21.12
C PRO A 139 17.96 -7.75 -20.42
N LEU A 140 18.90 -7.13 -21.13
CA LEU A 140 20.21 -6.79 -20.59
C LEU A 140 20.17 -5.74 -19.45
N LEU A 141 19.26 -4.76 -19.52
CA LEU A 141 19.06 -3.81 -18.42
C LEU A 141 18.61 -4.56 -17.16
N VAL A 142 17.65 -5.48 -17.34
CA VAL A 142 17.15 -6.32 -16.24
C VAL A 142 18.28 -7.22 -15.71
N ASP A 143 19.05 -7.87 -16.58
CA ASP A 143 20.21 -8.70 -16.19
C ASP A 143 21.21 -7.93 -15.31
N GLU A 144 21.66 -6.77 -15.77
CA GLU A 144 22.65 -5.98 -15.04
C GLU A 144 22.06 -5.37 -13.75
N THR A 145 20.75 -5.09 -13.71
CA THR A 145 20.07 -4.68 -12.48
C THR A 145 20.12 -5.77 -11.41
N PHE A 146 19.73 -7.00 -11.76
CA PHE A 146 19.77 -8.14 -10.83
C PHE A 146 21.21 -8.48 -10.42
N LYS A 147 22.16 -8.39 -11.34
CA LYS A 147 23.59 -8.55 -11.04
C LYS A 147 24.08 -7.50 -10.05
N TRP A 148 23.74 -6.23 -10.24
CA TRP A 148 24.11 -5.16 -9.31
C TRP A 148 23.50 -5.39 -7.92
N ILE A 149 22.23 -5.80 -7.83
CA ILE A 149 21.57 -6.14 -6.56
C ILE A 149 22.31 -7.27 -5.85
N ARG A 150 22.65 -8.35 -6.57
CA ARG A 150 23.40 -9.50 -6.03
C ARG A 150 24.76 -9.08 -5.48
N GLU A 151 25.48 -8.23 -6.19
CA GLU A 151 26.86 -7.86 -5.83
C GLU A 151 26.92 -6.82 -4.71
N ASN A 152 25.89 -5.98 -4.58
CA ASN A 152 25.93 -4.82 -3.69
C ASN A 152 25.00 -4.93 -2.49
N LEU A 153 23.81 -5.51 -2.65
CA LEU A 153 22.72 -5.38 -1.66
C LEU A 153 22.31 -6.67 -0.96
N ILE A 154 22.39 -7.83 -1.63
CA ILE A 154 21.71 -9.06 -1.16
C ILE A 154 22.15 -9.50 0.25
N ASP A 155 23.39 -9.22 0.64
CA ASP A 155 23.95 -9.54 1.97
C ASP A 155 23.83 -8.39 3.00
N LYS A 156 23.01 -7.37 2.70
CA LYS A 156 22.83 -6.17 3.54
C LYS A 156 21.36 -5.81 3.78
N ILE A 157 20.43 -6.59 3.22
CA ILE A 157 18.98 -6.38 3.28
C ILE A 157 18.28 -7.62 3.86
N ASP A 158 17.12 -7.39 4.47
CA ASP A 158 16.35 -8.40 5.19
C ASP A 158 15.31 -9.08 4.29
N PHE A 159 14.77 -8.31 3.35
CA PHE A 159 13.74 -8.75 2.40
C PHE A 159 13.69 -7.81 1.20
N ILE A 160 12.97 -8.25 0.17
CA ILE A 160 12.69 -7.49 -1.04
C ILE A 160 11.17 -7.33 -1.16
N ILE A 161 10.70 -6.13 -1.45
CA ILE A 161 9.33 -5.87 -1.90
C ILE A 161 9.40 -5.57 -3.39
N TYR A 162 8.78 -6.45 -4.19
CA TYR A 162 8.64 -6.26 -5.63
C TYR A 162 7.18 -5.91 -5.95
N THR A 163 6.93 -4.65 -6.31
CA THR A 163 5.56 -4.15 -6.53
C THR A 163 4.99 -4.41 -7.92
N GLY A 164 5.55 -5.34 -8.69
CA GLY A 164 4.92 -5.90 -9.90
C GLY A 164 5.33 -5.24 -11.21
N ASP A 165 4.55 -5.54 -12.25
CA ASP A 165 4.78 -5.15 -13.65
C ASP A 165 6.09 -5.69 -14.25
N SER A 166 6.15 -7.03 -14.30
CA SER A 166 7.20 -7.76 -15.02
C SER A 166 7.08 -7.62 -16.54
N PRO A 167 5.90 -7.82 -17.17
CA PRO A 167 5.80 -7.86 -18.63
C PRO A 167 5.86 -6.47 -19.27
N ARG A 168 6.45 -6.38 -20.47
CA ARG A 168 6.35 -5.22 -21.36
C ARG A 168 4.91 -4.73 -21.60
N HIS A 169 4.75 -3.49 -22.02
CA HIS A 169 3.47 -2.87 -22.39
C HIS A 169 2.88 -3.46 -23.69
N ASP A 170 1.58 -3.23 -23.95
CA ASP A 170 0.87 -3.71 -25.15
C ASP A 170 0.80 -2.66 -26.28
N ASN A 171 1.91 -1.98 -26.57
CA ASN A 171 2.00 -0.95 -27.62
C ASN A 171 2.34 -1.47 -29.02
N ASP A 172 2.86 -2.70 -29.16
CA ASP A 172 3.28 -3.21 -30.46
C ASP A 172 2.29 -4.24 -31.03
N ARG A 173 1.66 -3.87 -32.15
CA ARG A 173 0.70 -4.69 -32.88
C ARG A 173 1.32 -5.87 -33.63
N GLU A 174 2.61 -5.79 -33.96
CA GLU A 174 3.34 -6.88 -34.64
C GLU A 174 3.76 -7.97 -33.66
N TYR A 175 4.00 -7.59 -32.40
CA TYR A 175 4.32 -8.50 -31.30
C TYR A 175 3.27 -8.44 -30.19
N PRO A 176 1.99 -8.71 -30.46
CA PRO A 176 0.94 -8.58 -29.46
C PRO A 176 1.23 -9.49 -28.26
N ARG A 177 0.83 -9.02 -27.08
CA ARG A 177 0.90 -9.84 -25.88
C ARG A 177 -0.15 -10.94 -25.96
N THR A 178 0.19 -12.09 -25.37
CA THR A 178 -0.73 -13.20 -25.17
C THR A 178 -0.59 -13.65 -23.72
N GLN A 179 -1.59 -14.38 -23.22
CA GLN A 179 -1.54 -14.95 -21.87
C GLN A 179 -0.26 -15.75 -21.63
N LEU A 180 0.13 -16.59 -22.60
CA LEU A 180 1.37 -17.39 -22.51
C LEU A 180 2.61 -16.50 -22.36
N LYS A 181 2.77 -15.49 -23.23
CA LYS A 181 3.93 -14.58 -23.18
C LYS A 181 3.99 -13.80 -21.87
N ILE A 182 2.84 -13.36 -21.35
CA ILE A 182 2.73 -12.68 -20.06
C ILE A 182 3.14 -13.62 -18.92
N THR A 183 2.65 -14.86 -18.91
CA THR A 183 3.05 -15.88 -17.93
C THR A 183 4.55 -16.17 -18.02
N GLU A 184 5.12 -16.28 -19.22
CA GLU A 184 6.56 -16.51 -19.43
C GLU A 184 7.41 -15.37 -18.89
N MET A 185 7.07 -14.10 -19.17
CA MET A 185 7.78 -12.95 -18.61
C MET A 185 7.65 -12.85 -17.09
N ASN A 186 6.47 -13.17 -16.53
CA ASN A 186 6.31 -13.25 -15.07
C ASN A 186 7.20 -14.35 -14.47
N LYS A 187 7.30 -15.52 -15.12
CA LYS A 187 8.17 -16.63 -14.70
C LYS A 187 9.65 -16.26 -14.82
N ASP A 188 10.05 -15.56 -15.87
CA ASP A 188 11.45 -15.14 -16.04
C ASP A 188 11.91 -14.23 -14.91
N ILE A 189 11.14 -13.19 -14.59
CA ILE A 189 11.44 -12.31 -13.46
C ILE A 189 11.41 -13.06 -12.13
N SER A 190 10.44 -13.97 -11.95
CA SER A 190 10.34 -14.81 -10.74
C SER A 190 11.59 -15.65 -10.53
N ARG A 191 12.07 -16.33 -11.58
CA ARG A 191 13.30 -17.12 -11.56
C ARG A 191 14.51 -16.28 -11.15
N ARG A 192 14.62 -15.03 -11.61
CA ARG A 192 15.71 -14.12 -11.23
C ARG A 192 15.68 -13.76 -9.74
N PHE A 193 14.50 -13.57 -9.16
CA PHE A 193 14.35 -13.39 -7.72
C PHE A 193 14.66 -14.67 -6.94
N GLU A 194 14.29 -15.85 -7.45
CA GLU A 194 14.69 -17.13 -6.87
C GLU A 194 16.22 -17.30 -6.89
N GLU A 195 16.89 -16.94 -7.99
CA GLU A 195 18.35 -16.97 -8.13
C GLU A 195 19.03 -16.03 -7.12
N LEU A 196 18.48 -14.83 -6.89
CA LEU A 196 18.94 -13.94 -5.80
C LEU A 196 18.79 -14.60 -4.42
N ALA A 197 17.64 -15.22 -4.17
CA ALA A 197 17.32 -15.91 -2.92
C ALA A 197 18.09 -17.24 -2.75
N GLN A 198 18.86 -17.69 -3.74
CA GLN A 198 19.73 -18.86 -3.64
C GLN A 198 21.20 -18.49 -3.44
N TYR A 199 21.54 -17.19 -3.50
CA TYR A 199 22.91 -16.69 -3.30
C TYR A 199 23.29 -16.73 -1.81
N ASN A 200 23.38 -17.93 -1.24
CA ASN A 200 23.60 -18.16 0.19
C ASN A 200 25.10 -18.15 0.50
N LYS A 201 25.53 -17.23 1.37
CA LYS A 201 26.82 -17.32 2.07
C LYS A 201 26.55 -18.01 3.41
N ASP A 202 27.09 -19.21 3.60
CA ASP A 202 27.24 -19.83 4.93
C ASP A 202 25.97 -20.27 5.67
N GLY A 203 24.92 -20.67 4.96
CA GLY A 203 23.73 -21.33 5.54
C GLY A 203 22.76 -20.39 6.24
N GLU A 204 22.83 -19.08 5.96
CA GLU A 204 21.82 -18.11 6.36
C GLU A 204 20.57 -18.17 5.47
N LEU A 205 19.42 -17.75 6.00
CA LEU A 205 18.24 -17.55 5.17
C LEU A 205 18.44 -16.28 4.34
N ASN A 206 18.39 -16.45 3.02
CA ASN A 206 18.43 -15.32 2.09
C ASN A 206 17.16 -14.45 2.22
N PRO A 207 17.23 -13.15 1.84
CA PRO A 207 16.09 -12.25 1.96
C PRO A 207 14.90 -12.77 1.15
N TRP A 208 13.75 -12.84 1.80
CA TRP A 208 12.51 -13.24 1.13
C TRP A 208 12.02 -12.13 0.19
N THR A 209 11.38 -12.49 -0.93
CA THR A 209 10.76 -11.52 -1.83
C THR A 209 9.24 -11.58 -1.71
N CYS A 210 8.61 -10.44 -1.38
CA CYS A 210 7.17 -10.28 -1.40
C CYS A 210 6.74 -9.72 -2.77
N HIS A 211 6.10 -10.57 -3.58
CA HIS A 211 5.59 -10.22 -4.90
C HIS A 211 4.19 -9.61 -4.82
N VAL A 212 3.94 -8.60 -5.65
CA VAL A 212 2.62 -7.96 -5.82
C VAL A 212 2.26 -7.94 -7.29
N SER A 213 0.99 -8.20 -7.61
CA SER A 213 0.46 -8.15 -8.98
C SER A 213 0.24 -6.73 -9.49
N GLY A 214 0.84 -6.43 -10.64
CA GLY A 214 0.60 -5.20 -11.39
C GLY A 214 -0.36 -5.37 -12.56
N ASN A 215 -0.77 -4.26 -13.18
CA ASN A 215 -1.77 -4.26 -14.25
C ASN A 215 -1.27 -4.87 -15.56
N ASN A 216 0.05 -4.90 -15.79
CA ASN A 216 0.67 -5.59 -16.92
C ASN A 216 0.97 -7.06 -16.64
N CYS A 217 0.90 -7.51 -15.38
CA CYS A 217 1.08 -8.91 -15.02
C CYS A 217 -0.09 -9.82 -15.44
N VAL A 218 -1.24 -9.25 -15.81
CA VAL A 218 -2.49 -9.98 -16.07
C VAL A 218 -2.92 -9.94 -17.52
N TRP A 219 -3.62 -10.99 -17.96
CA TRP A 219 -4.28 -11.07 -19.26
C TRP A 219 -5.79 -11.33 -19.10
N PRO A 220 -6.67 -10.59 -19.80
CA PRO A 220 -6.39 -9.37 -20.57
C PRO A 220 -5.79 -8.26 -19.69
N HIS A 221 -5.12 -7.28 -20.32
CA HIS A 221 -4.50 -6.17 -19.61
C HIS A 221 -5.46 -5.57 -18.56
N GLN A 222 -4.94 -5.28 -17.37
CA GLN A 222 -5.61 -4.68 -16.20
C GLN A 222 -6.92 -5.35 -15.72
N THR A 223 -7.35 -6.44 -16.35
CA THR A 223 -8.67 -7.05 -16.15
C THR A 223 -8.49 -8.33 -15.35
N ILE A 224 -9.03 -8.35 -14.14
CA ILE A 224 -8.95 -9.50 -13.25
C ILE A 224 -10.23 -9.69 -12.45
N ALA A 225 -10.69 -10.94 -12.40
CA ALA A 225 -11.80 -11.38 -11.57
C ALA A 225 -11.30 -12.29 -10.44
N MET A 226 -12.06 -12.36 -9.35
CA MET A 226 -11.86 -13.34 -8.27
C MET A 226 -11.89 -14.76 -8.82
N ALA A 227 -11.06 -15.64 -8.28
CA ALA A 227 -10.97 -17.07 -8.61
C ALA A 227 -10.88 -17.38 -10.12
N SER A 228 -10.24 -16.51 -10.89
CA SER A 228 -10.13 -16.61 -12.35
C SER A 228 -8.91 -17.43 -12.81
N ASP A 229 -8.92 -17.86 -14.07
CA ASP A 229 -7.75 -18.52 -14.70
C ASP A 229 -6.53 -17.61 -14.73
N THR A 230 -6.72 -16.29 -14.85
CA THR A 230 -5.64 -15.29 -14.74
C THR A 230 -4.92 -15.39 -13.39
N ILE A 231 -5.64 -15.61 -12.29
CA ILE A 231 -5.03 -15.82 -10.97
C ILE A 231 -4.27 -17.15 -10.91
N ARG A 232 -4.78 -18.20 -11.56
CA ARG A 232 -4.09 -19.51 -11.64
C ARG A 232 -2.79 -19.40 -12.43
N GLU A 233 -2.78 -18.65 -13.52
CA GLU A 233 -1.57 -18.37 -14.30
C GLU A 233 -0.53 -17.59 -13.49
N LEU A 234 -0.96 -16.53 -12.78
CA LEU A 234 -0.09 -15.81 -11.86
C LEU A 234 0.46 -16.73 -10.75
N PHE A 235 -0.39 -17.57 -10.17
CA PHE A 235 0.04 -18.55 -9.18
C PHE A 235 1.10 -19.51 -9.75
N SER A 236 0.96 -19.93 -11.01
CA SER A 236 1.96 -20.78 -11.66
C SER A 236 3.34 -20.13 -11.76
N ALA A 237 3.39 -18.79 -11.85
CA ALA A 237 4.64 -18.04 -11.87
C ALA A 237 5.19 -17.78 -10.47
N TRP A 238 4.32 -17.60 -9.46
CA TRP A 238 4.72 -17.03 -8.16
C TRP A 238 4.58 -17.97 -6.96
N LYS A 239 4.14 -19.22 -7.18
CA LYS A 239 3.89 -20.21 -6.11
C LYS A 239 5.04 -20.36 -5.11
N GLU A 240 6.30 -20.19 -5.52
CA GLU A 240 7.47 -20.33 -4.64
C GLU A 240 7.59 -19.18 -3.61
N PHE A 241 6.96 -18.02 -3.89
CA PHE A 241 6.94 -16.85 -3.00
C PHE A 241 5.71 -16.79 -2.09
N ILE A 242 4.75 -17.70 -2.28
CA ILE A 242 3.47 -17.69 -1.59
C ILE A 242 3.49 -18.76 -0.50
N PRO A 243 3.31 -18.40 0.78
CA PRO A 243 3.23 -19.39 1.84
C PRO A 243 2.12 -20.41 1.57
N SER A 244 2.44 -21.70 1.71
CA SER A 244 1.53 -22.80 1.33
C SER A 244 0.18 -22.75 2.04
N TYR A 245 0.16 -22.32 3.30
CA TYR A 245 -1.07 -22.13 4.09
C TYR A 245 -1.97 -20.98 3.59
N GLN A 246 -1.48 -20.15 2.65
CA GLN A 246 -2.24 -19.09 1.98
C GLN A 246 -2.57 -19.40 0.53
N MET A 247 -2.24 -20.60 0.02
CA MET A 247 -2.50 -20.98 -1.38
C MET A 247 -3.96 -20.75 -1.79
N HIS A 248 -4.92 -21.17 -0.97
CA HIS A 248 -6.35 -20.97 -1.26
C HIS A 248 -6.72 -19.49 -1.30
N THR A 249 -6.23 -18.70 -0.34
CA THR A 249 -6.45 -17.25 -0.29
C THR A 249 -5.90 -16.59 -1.56
N TYR A 250 -4.68 -16.97 -1.96
CA TYR A 250 -4.07 -16.45 -3.18
C TYR A 250 -4.86 -16.85 -4.43
N LEU A 251 -5.28 -18.11 -4.55
CA LEU A 251 -6.08 -18.57 -5.69
C LEU A 251 -7.46 -17.90 -5.76
N GLN A 252 -7.96 -17.35 -4.65
CA GLN A 252 -9.21 -16.56 -4.65
C GLN A 252 -9.00 -15.13 -5.17
N GLY A 253 -7.91 -14.45 -4.80
CA GLY A 253 -7.79 -13.01 -5.06
C GLY A 253 -6.42 -12.45 -5.42
N ALA A 254 -5.40 -13.30 -5.58
CA ALA A 254 -4.00 -12.91 -5.80
C ALA A 254 -3.48 -11.90 -4.75
N TYR A 255 -3.91 -12.06 -3.50
CA TYR A 255 -3.41 -11.33 -2.34
C TYR A 255 -3.02 -12.33 -1.24
N PHE A 256 -2.02 -11.97 -0.45
CA PHE A 256 -1.48 -12.77 0.64
C PHE A 256 -0.62 -11.88 1.56
N PHE A 257 -0.06 -12.44 2.62
CA PHE A 257 1.01 -11.77 3.36
C PHE A 257 2.22 -12.67 3.52
N GLN A 258 3.39 -12.04 3.70
CA GLN A 258 4.62 -12.72 4.07
C GLN A 258 5.08 -12.22 5.43
N GLU A 259 5.37 -13.13 6.35
CA GLU A 259 6.12 -12.78 7.56
C GLU A 259 7.58 -12.56 7.21
N ILE A 260 8.09 -11.38 7.58
CA ILE A 260 9.51 -11.04 7.46
C ILE A 260 10.23 -11.46 8.74
N ILE A 261 9.68 -11.03 9.88
CA ILE A 261 10.14 -11.43 11.20
C ILE A 261 8.97 -12.17 11.84
N PRO A 262 9.12 -13.48 12.11
CA PRO A 262 8.01 -14.31 12.59
C PRO A 262 7.28 -13.70 13.79
N ASN A 263 5.95 -13.62 13.73
CA ASN A 263 5.06 -13.01 14.74
C ASN A 263 5.36 -11.53 15.09
N GLN A 264 6.15 -10.82 14.29
CA GLN A 264 6.52 -9.42 14.58
C GLN A 264 6.25 -8.48 13.40
N LEU A 265 6.79 -8.78 12.22
CA LEU A 265 6.73 -7.91 11.05
C LEU A 265 6.29 -8.71 9.83
N ALA A 266 5.30 -8.18 9.11
CA ALA A 266 4.83 -8.77 7.85
C ALA A 266 4.66 -7.72 6.74
N VAL A 267 4.65 -8.19 5.50
CA VAL A 267 4.25 -7.41 4.33
C VAL A 267 2.96 -8.02 3.78
N LEU A 268 1.91 -7.20 3.62
CA LEU A 268 0.67 -7.61 2.97
C LEU A 268 0.77 -7.25 1.49
N SER A 269 0.77 -8.28 0.63
CA SER A 269 0.63 -8.14 -0.81
C SER A 269 -0.85 -8.02 -1.15
N LEU A 270 -1.29 -6.79 -1.41
CA LEU A 270 -2.65 -6.44 -1.76
C LEU A 270 -2.79 -6.44 -3.29
N ASN A 271 -3.92 -6.92 -3.79
CA ASN A 271 -4.28 -6.79 -5.20
C ASN A 271 -5.09 -5.50 -5.45
N SER A 272 -4.41 -4.40 -5.81
CA SER A 272 -5.05 -3.11 -6.12
C SER A 272 -5.95 -3.17 -7.35
N LEU A 273 -5.82 -4.17 -8.22
CA LEU A 273 -6.67 -4.28 -9.42
C LEU A 273 -8.15 -4.51 -9.09
N PHE A 274 -8.47 -4.98 -7.89
CA PHE A 274 -9.86 -5.05 -7.39
C PHE A 274 -10.42 -3.71 -6.90
N TRP A 275 -9.58 -2.67 -6.84
CA TRP A 275 -9.98 -1.30 -6.51
C TRP A 275 -9.74 -0.34 -7.67
N PHE A 276 -9.03 -0.78 -8.71
CA PHE A 276 -8.56 0.03 -9.82
C PHE A 276 -9.71 0.40 -10.77
N SER A 277 -9.94 1.69 -10.98
CA SER A 277 -11.02 2.22 -11.83
C SER A 277 -10.91 1.79 -13.30
N ASN A 278 -9.71 1.44 -13.77
CA ASN A 278 -9.53 0.95 -15.15
C ASN A 278 -9.73 -0.57 -15.28
N ASN A 279 -9.91 -1.31 -14.18
CA ASN A 279 -10.41 -2.68 -14.28
C ASN A 279 -11.92 -2.63 -14.53
N PRO A 280 -12.41 -3.04 -15.72
CA PRO A 280 -13.82 -2.90 -16.07
C PRO A 280 -14.75 -3.81 -15.25
N LEU A 281 -14.19 -4.69 -14.41
CA LEU A 281 -14.93 -5.57 -13.51
C LEU A 281 -15.11 -4.99 -12.11
N VAL A 282 -14.58 -3.79 -11.85
CA VAL A 282 -14.76 -3.06 -10.58
C VAL A 282 -15.94 -2.11 -10.72
N ASP A 283 -17.06 -2.42 -10.06
CA ASP A 283 -18.21 -1.51 -10.01
C ASP A 283 -18.12 -0.58 -8.79
N ASP A 284 -17.99 -1.15 -7.60
CA ASP A 284 -17.78 -0.45 -6.34
C ASP A 284 -17.14 -1.38 -5.29
N CYS A 285 -16.88 -0.86 -4.09
CA CYS A 285 -16.43 -1.65 -2.95
C CYS A 285 -17.46 -1.74 -1.82
N ASP A 286 -18.67 -1.20 -1.98
CA ASP A 286 -19.74 -1.25 -0.97
C ASP A 286 -20.71 -2.44 -1.18
N THR A 287 -20.63 -3.10 -2.34
CA THR A 287 -21.51 -4.19 -2.75
C THR A 287 -20.86 -5.55 -2.47
N PRO A 288 -21.51 -6.46 -1.71
CA PRO A 288 -20.90 -7.74 -1.32
C PRO A 288 -20.42 -8.65 -2.45
N SER A 289 -21.03 -8.54 -3.64
CA SER A 289 -20.63 -9.34 -4.80
C SER A 289 -19.29 -8.92 -5.40
N ASP A 290 -18.89 -7.66 -5.24
CA ASP A 290 -17.69 -7.09 -5.84
C ASP A 290 -16.41 -7.67 -5.22
N ALA A 291 -15.40 -7.85 -6.08
CA ALA A 291 -14.09 -8.34 -5.68
C ALA A 291 -13.44 -7.42 -4.63
N GLY A 292 -13.59 -6.10 -4.81
CA GLY A 292 -13.06 -5.10 -3.88
C GLY A 292 -13.64 -5.21 -2.48
N TYR A 293 -14.94 -5.50 -2.34
CA TYR A 293 -15.59 -5.74 -1.05
C TYR A 293 -15.00 -6.98 -0.34
N LYS A 294 -14.91 -8.11 -1.05
CA LYS A 294 -14.35 -9.37 -0.51
C LYS A 294 -12.89 -9.24 -0.11
N HIS A 295 -12.12 -8.44 -0.87
CA HIS A 295 -10.74 -8.13 -0.52
C HIS A 295 -10.66 -7.36 0.81
N PHE A 296 -11.58 -6.44 1.09
CA PHE A 296 -11.65 -5.76 2.40
C PHE A 296 -12.11 -6.69 3.54
N GLU A 297 -12.94 -7.71 3.26
CA GLU A 297 -13.26 -8.74 4.27
C GLU A 297 -12.01 -9.48 4.71
N TRP A 298 -11.23 -9.99 3.75
CA TRP A 298 -9.97 -10.66 4.03
C TRP A 298 -9.00 -9.74 4.79
N LEU A 299 -8.84 -8.49 4.33
CA LEU A 299 -7.97 -7.51 4.98
C LEU A 299 -8.38 -7.30 6.43
N GLY A 300 -9.70 -7.27 6.70
CA GLY A 300 -10.22 -7.12 8.05
C GLY A 300 -9.93 -8.29 8.97
N TYR A 301 -10.05 -9.53 8.48
CA TYR A 301 -9.68 -10.72 9.26
C TYR A 301 -8.18 -10.73 9.58
N VAL A 302 -7.34 -10.48 8.58
CA VAL A 302 -5.88 -10.52 8.72
C VAL A 302 -5.37 -9.41 9.64
N LEU A 303 -5.77 -8.16 9.40
CA LEU A 303 -5.31 -7.05 10.24
C LEU A 303 -5.81 -7.17 11.68
N LYS A 304 -7.02 -7.69 11.90
CA LYS A 304 -7.53 -7.96 13.26
C LYS A 304 -6.65 -8.97 14.00
N GLU A 305 -6.22 -10.02 13.33
CA GLU A 305 -5.32 -11.02 13.92
C GLU A 305 -3.94 -10.43 14.18
N MET A 306 -3.34 -9.74 13.20
CA MET A 306 -2.04 -9.07 13.36
C MET A 306 -2.06 -8.06 14.52
N ARG A 307 -3.15 -7.31 14.66
CA ARG A 307 -3.39 -6.43 15.80
C ARG A 307 -3.42 -7.18 17.14
N ALA A 308 -4.07 -8.35 17.18
CA ALA A 308 -4.15 -9.18 18.38
C ALA A 308 -2.77 -9.73 18.77
N ARG A 309 -1.93 -10.00 17.76
CA ARG A 309 -0.53 -10.42 17.93
C ARG A 309 0.45 -9.29 18.17
N ASN A 310 -0.01 -8.04 18.15
CA ASN A 310 0.82 -6.83 18.18
C ASN A 310 1.84 -6.72 17.01
N MET A 311 1.61 -7.45 15.92
CA MET A 311 2.45 -7.38 14.72
C MET A 311 2.34 -6.01 14.05
N LYS A 312 3.43 -5.62 13.37
CA LYS A 312 3.47 -4.46 12.49
C LYS A 312 3.50 -4.89 11.04
N VAL A 313 2.95 -4.04 10.17
CA VAL A 313 2.79 -4.40 8.76
C VAL A 313 3.10 -3.27 7.80
N TRP A 314 3.77 -3.63 6.70
CA TRP A 314 3.74 -2.84 5.48
C TRP A 314 2.58 -3.28 4.62
N LEU A 315 1.86 -2.30 4.04
CA LEU A 315 0.95 -2.58 2.94
C LEU A 315 1.73 -2.40 1.63
N SER A 316 1.65 -3.38 0.74
CA SER A 316 2.29 -3.32 -0.56
C SER A 316 1.23 -3.60 -1.63
N SER A 317 1.18 -2.77 -2.67
CA SER A 317 0.33 -2.98 -3.83
C SER A 317 0.96 -2.35 -5.07
N HIS A 318 0.41 -2.57 -6.27
CA HIS A 318 1.00 -2.02 -7.48
C HIS A 318 0.47 -0.61 -7.75
N VAL A 319 -0.84 -0.47 -7.98
CA VAL A 319 -1.49 0.81 -8.30
C VAL A 319 -1.66 1.62 -7.01
N PRO A 320 -1.13 2.86 -6.93
CA PRO A 320 -1.23 3.65 -5.72
C PRO A 320 -2.63 4.25 -5.49
N PRO A 321 -3.03 4.42 -4.21
CA PRO A 321 -4.34 4.94 -3.84
C PRO A 321 -4.42 6.44 -4.09
N ASN A 322 -5.19 6.84 -5.10
CA ASN A 322 -5.64 8.22 -5.33
C ASN A 322 -6.99 8.20 -6.06
N GLU A 323 -7.62 9.37 -6.18
CA GLU A 323 -8.98 9.50 -6.70
C GLU A 323 -9.12 9.19 -8.20
N LYS A 324 -8.03 9.15 -8.97
CA LYS A 324 -8.07 8.79 -10.40
C LYS A 324 -7.72 7.33 -10.66
N ASN A 325 -6.98 6.71 -9.74
CA ASN A 325 -6.65 5.29 -9.81
C ASN A 325 -7.73 4.42 -9.18
N PHE A 326 -8.23 4.75 -8.00
CA PHE A 326 -9.16 3.88 -7.28
C PHE A 326 -10.61 4.35 -7.44
N ASP A 327 -11.54 3.41 -7.51
CA ASP A 327 -12.95 3.77 -7.34
C ASP A 327 -13.15 4.49 -6.00
N ASN A 328 -13.99 5.51 -5.99
CA ASN A 328 -14.18 6.39 -4.84
C ASN A 328 -14.66 5.64 -3.59
N THR A 329 -15.47 4.60 -3.76
CA THR A 329 -15.96 3.78 -2.65
C THR A 329 -14.87 2.86 -2.11
N CYS A 330 -13.95 2.41 -2.96
CA CYS A 330 -12.77 1.64 -2.59
C CYS A 330 -11.73 2.51 -1.89
N LEU A 331 -11.40 3.67 -2.45
CA LEU A 331 -10.42 4.60 -1.90
C LEU A 331 -10.78 5.04 -0.48
N ARG A 332 -12.01 5.52 -0.25
CA ARG A 332 -12.43 5.96 1.10
C ARG A 332 -12.34 4.82 2.12
N LYS A 333 -12.65 3.58 1.71
CA LYS A 333 -12.60 2.41 2.58
C LYS A 333 -11.15 2.04 2.89
N TYR A 334 -10.28 2.05 1.89
CA TYR A 334 -8.84 1.87 2.06
C TYR A 334 -8.24 2.88 3.04
N ILE A 335 -8.54 4.17 2.86
CA ILE A 335 -8.07 5.24 3.76
C ILE A 335 -8.55 4.99 5.20
N VAL A 336 -9.81 4.62 5.40
CA VAL A 336 -10.32 4.34 6.75
C VAL A 336 -9.68 3.09 7.37
N TRP A 337 -9.37 2.05 6.60
CA TRP A 337 -8.57 0.91 7.09
C TRP A 337 -7.18 1.34 7.55
N THR A 338 -6.46 2.15 6.76
CA THR A 338 -5.14 2.66 7.16
C THR A 338 -5.20 3.54 8.41
N HIS A 339 -6.24 4.37 8.54
CA HIS A 339 -6.43 5.23 9.71
C HIS A 339 -6.78 4.43 10.97
N GLU A 340 -7.72 3.50 10.90
CA GLU A 340 -8.16 2.75 12.08
C GLU A 340 -7.17 1.67 12.52
N TYR A 341 -6.19 1.32 11.69
CA TYR A 341 -5.08 0.41 12.00
C TYR A 341 -3.73 1.11 12.12
N ARG A 342 -3.74 2.39 12.51
CA ARG A 342 -2.54 3.19 12.79
C ARG A 342 -1.67 2.69 13.95
N ASP A 343 -2.13 1.70 14.73
CA ASP A 343 -1.35 0.95 15.73
C ASP A 343 -0.52 -0.20 15.12
N VAL A 344 -0.82 -0.60 13.88
CA VAL A 344 -0.30 -1.79 13.19
C VAL A 344 0.39 -1.44 11.87
N ILE A 345 -0.23 -0.60 11.05
CA ILE A 345 0.24 -0.26 9.70
C ILE A 345 1.37 0.77 9.75
N ILE A 346 2.49 0.42 9.13
CA ILE A 346 3.71 1.25 9.02
C ILE A 346 3.58 2.26 7.86
N GLY A 347 2.97 1.85 6.76
CA GLY A 347 2.81 2.67 5.56
C GLY A 347 2.45 1.82 4.34
N GLY A 348 2.29 2.47 3.20
CA GLY A 348 2.05 1.83 1.91
C GLY A 348 3.22 1.99 0.93
N LEU A 349 3.53 0.95 0.14
CA LEU A 349 4.57 0.92 -0.89
C LEU A 349 3.96 0.51 -2.25
N TYR A 350 4.23 1.29 -3.30
CA TYR A 350 3.59 1.19 -4.61
C TYR A 350 4.52 1.49 -5.78
N GLY A 351 4.11 1.12 -6.99
CA GLY A 351 4.77 1.44 -8.27
C GLY A 351 3.81 2.12 -9.25
N HIS A 352 3.70 1.57 -10.47
CA HIS A 352 2.74 1.89 -11.54
C HIS A 352 2.92 3.26 -12.23
N MET A 353 3.19 4.31 -11.45
CA MET A 353 3.18 5.68 -11.96
C MET A 353 4.46 6.06 -12.71
N ASN A 354 5.52 5.27 -12.52
CA ASN A 354 6.90 5.54 -12.92
C ASN A 354 7.38 6.91 -12.45
N LEU A 355 7.02 7.29 -11.22
CA LEU A 355 7.31 8.60 -10.62
C LEU A 355 7.67 8.44 -9.15
N ASP A 356 8.80 8.99 -8.73
CA ASP A 356 9.16 9.03 -7.32
C ASP A 356 8.40 10.13 -6.57
N HIS A 357 7.36 9.74 -5.84
CA HIS A 357 6.54 10.66 -5.07
C HIS A 357 5.78 9.97 -3.92
N PHE A 358 4.98 10.73 -3.18
CA PHE A 358 4.17 10.22 -2.08
C PHE A 358 2.79 10.86 -2.04
N ILE A 359 1.82 10.12 -1.49
CA ILE A 359 0.40 10.50 -1.45
C ILE A 359 -0.08 10.49 0.01
N PRO A 360 -0.36 11.67 0.60
CA PRO A 360 -1.08 11.79 1.86
C PRO A 360 -2.55 11.37 1.71
N LEU A 361 -2.98 10.45 2.57
CA LEU A 361 -4.34 9.90 2.60
C LEU A 361 -5.13 10.52 3.76
N ASP A 362 -6.18 11.28 3.46
CA ASP A 362 -6.91 12.10 4.44
C ASP A 362 -8.14 11.37 5.01
N SER A 363 -8.03 10.88 6.26
CA SER A 363 -9.11 10.11 6.90
C SER A 363 -10.37 10.94 7.15
N VAL A 364 -10.24 12.25 7.39
CA VAL A 364 -11.39 13.15 7.58
C VAL A 364 -12.19 13.26 6.29
N GLN A 365 -11.52 13.37 5.13
CA GLN A 365 -12.21 13.38 3.83
C GLN A 365 -12.88 12.03 3.54
N ALA A 366 -12.21 10.92 3.83
CA ALA A 366 -12.77 9.59 3.65
C ALA A 366 -14.04 9.38 4.51
N TYR A 367 -14.00 9.76 5.79
CA TYR A 367 -15.16 9.69 6.69
C TYR A 367 -16.31 10.59 6.26
N LYS A 368 -16.02 11.81 5.77
CA LYS A 368 -17.05 12.69 5.19
C LYS A 368 -17.74 12.03 4.00
N SER A 369 -16.96 11.41 3.10
CA SER A 369 -17.50 10.66 1.95
C SER A 369 -18.39 9.49 2.41
N ILE A 370 -17.97 8.71 3.41
CA ILE A 370 -18.76 7.59 3.95
C ILE A 370 -20.05 8.07 4.61
N LYS A 371 -20.02 9.16 5.40
CA LYS A 371 -21.22 9.70 6.08
C LYS A 371 -22.30 10.12 5.08
N LYS A 372 -21.92 10.55 3.86
CA LYS A 372 -22.87 10.89 2.79
C LYS A 372 -23.75 9.68 2.41
N ASP A 373 -23.15 8.49 2.33
CA ASP A 373 -23.82 7.27 1.85
C ASP A 373 -24.37 6.39 2.98
N PHE A 374 -23.72 6.38 4.15
CA PHE A 374 -24.00 5.51 5.29
C PHE A 374 -24.33 6.28 6.59
N LYS A 375 -25.18 7.31 6.50
CA LYS A 375 -25.54 8.23 7.62
C LYS A 375 -25.87 7.57 8.96
N ASN A 376 -26.39 6.35 8.97
CA ASN A 376 -26.88 5.66 10.18
C ASN A 376 -25.91 4.59 10.73
N GLN A 377 -24.78 4.33 10.07
CA GLN A 377 -23.88 3.23 10.44
C GLN A 377 -22.78 3.67 11.41
N PHE A 378 -22.40 4.94 11.39
CA PHE A 378 -21.32 5.49 12.20
C PHE A 378 -21.91 6.47 13.22
N THR A 379 -21.63 6.25 14.51
CA THR A 379 -22.00 7.17 15.58
C THR A 379 -21.10 8.40 15.55
N ASP A 380 -21.60 9.58 15.97
CA ASP A 380 -20.81 10.83 16.00
C ASP A 380 -19.50 10.70 16.81
N SER A 381 -19.38 9.71 17.70
CA SER A 381 -18.13 9.39 18.41
C SER A 381 -16.98 8.94 17.50
N ALA A 382 -17.26 8.23 16.39
CA ALA A 382 -16.25 7.88 15.38
C ALA A 382 -15.75 9.14 14.62
N PHE A 383 -16.53 10.23 14.67
CA PHE A 383 -16.23 11.52 14.05
C PHE A 383 -15.63 12.53 15.04
N SER A 384 -15.59 12.23 16.34
CA SER A 384 -15.21 13.17 17.40
C SER A 384 -13.70 13.44 17.52
N ALA A 385 -12.85 12.67 16.83
CA ALA A 385 -11.39 12.80 16.93
C ALA A 385 -10.85 14.10 16.29
N PHE A 386 -11.62 14.74 15.40
CA PHE A 386 -11.24 16.00 14.77
C PHE A 386 -12.43 16.94 14.80
N GLU A 387 -12.25 18.21 15.18
CA GLU A 387 -13.28 19.24 15.02
C GLU A 387 -13.58 19.39 13.52
N ILE A 388 -14.66 18.76 13.05
CA ILE A 388 -15.08 18.82 11.65
C ILE A 388 -15.83 20.15 11.45
N GLU A 389 -15.13 21.17 10.95
CA GLU A 389 -15.81 22.32 10.33
C GLU A 389 -16.70 21.81 9.17
N GLU A 390 -17.95 22.29 9.15
CA GLU A 390 -18.93 22.11 8.08
C GLU A 390 -18.47 22.84 6.79
N GLU A 391 -17.36 22.43 6.19
CA GLU A 391 -17.08 22.75 4.79
C GLU A 391 -17.92 21.82 3.90
N GLU A 392 -18.65 22.42 2.95
CA GLU A 392 -19.53 21.72 1.99
C GLU A 392 -18.83 20.58 1.25
N LEU A 393 -19.55 19.47 1.10
CA LEU A 393 -19.15 18.27 0.37
C LEU A 393 -19.12 18.55 -1.15
N GLY A 394 -18.02 19.11 -1.64
CA GLY A 394 -17.64 19.04 -3.04
C GLY A 394 -16.96 17.71 -3.38
N GLU A 395 -16.91 17.37 -4.68
CA GLU A 395 -15.91 16.41 -5.18
C GLU A 395 -14.51 16.82 -4.69
N SER A 396 -13.64 15.85 -4.38
CA SER A 396 -12.25 16.14 -4.00
C SER A 396 -11.67 17.16 -4.99
N GLY A 397 -11.09 18.25 -4.49
CA GLY A 397 -10.45 19.25 -5.34
C GLY A 397 -9.36 18.62 -6.21
N LEU A 398 -8.71 17.57 -5.71
CA LEU A 398 -7.74 16.77 -6.46
C LEU A 398 -8.42 15.94 -7.56
N TYR A 399 -9.52 15.23 -7.26
CA TYR A 399 -10.26 14.48 -8.28
C TYR A 399 -10.67 15.38 -9.45
N LYS A 400 -11.31 16.51 -9.13
CA LYS A 400 -11.76 17.47 -10.14
C LYS A 400 -10.58 18.01 -10.96
N ALA A 401 -9.50 18.41 -10.30
CA ALA A 401 -8.32 18.92 -10.99
C ALA A 401 -7.65 17.86 -11.87
N LEU A 402 -7.63 16.59 -11.45
CA LEU A 402 -7.09 15.50 -12.26
C LEU A 402 -7.98 15.23 -13.47
N ASP A 403 -9.31 15.22 -13.31
CA ASP A 403 -10.26 14.97 -14.39
C ASP A 403 -10.27 16.10 -15.43
N GLU A 404 -10.21 17.36 -14.99
CA GLU A 404 -10.15 18.53 -15.88
C GLU A 404 -8.83 18.62 -16.64
N ASN A 405 -7.71 18.25 -16.01
CA ASN A 405 -6.39 18.44 -16.61
C ASN A 405 -5.90 17.26 -17.45
N PHE A 406 -6.46 16.06 -17.22
CA PHE A 406 -5.94 14.82 -17.77
C PHE A 406 -7.07 13.93 -18.27
N SER A 407 -6.95 13.47 -19.51
CA SER A 407 -7.86 12.46 -20.05
C SER A 407 -7.75 11.15 -19.26
N ASP A 408 -8.77 10.29 -19.33
CA ASP A 408 -8.70 8.92 -18.78
C ASP A 408 -7.50 8.13 -19.33
N GLY A 409 -7.02 8.50 -20.52
CA GLY A 409 -5.82 7.94 -21.13
C GLY A 409 -4.50 8.59 -20.72
N PHE A 410 -4.47 9.51 -19.76
CA PHE A 410 -3.22 10.14 -19.31
C PHE A 410 -2.34 9.16 -18.55
N PHE A 411 -2.96 8.27 -17.76
CA PHE A 411 -2.31 7.13 -17.15
C PHE A 411 -2.30 5.92 -18.09
N LYS A 412 -2.33 6.14 -19.43
CA LYS A 412 -2.40 5.06 -20.44
C LYS A 412 -1.28 4.05 -20.18
N ALA A 413 -1.72 2.84 -19.88
CA ALA A 413 -0.90 1.68 -19.57
C ALA A 413 -0.42 0.93 -20.83
N LEU A 414 -0.18 1.66 -21.93
CA LEU A 414 0.32 1.10 -23.18
C LEU A 414 1.79 1.44 -23.42
N GLY A 415 2.50 2.06 -22.48
CA GLY A 415 3.90 2.47 -22.67
C GLY A 415 4.04 3.68 -23.61
N GLY A 416 5.27 4.01 -23.98
CA GLY A 416 5.59 5.15 -24.84
C GLY A 416 6.21 6.35 -24.11
N VAL A 417 6.48 7.42 -24.86
CA VAL A 417 7.18 8.62 -24.37
C VAL A 417 6.37 9.29 -23.26
N PRO A 418 6.96 9.55 -22.06
CA PRO A 418 6.24 10.20 -20.98
C PRO A 418 5.86 11.63 -21.36
N SER A 419 4.60 12.01 -21.15
CA SER A 419 4.09 13.36 -21.43
C SER A 419 3.31 13.92 -20.24
N ASN A 420 3.26 15.25 -20.12
CA ASN A 420 2.51 16.00 -19.08
C ASN A 420 2.78 15.59 -17.63
N LYS A 421 3.93 14.96 -17.33
CA LYS A 421 4.27 14.51 -15.97
C LYS A 421 4.64 15.67 -15.04
N VAL A 422 5.21 16.77 -15.56
CA VAL A 422 5.44 18.01 -14.79
C VAL A 422 4.10 18.62 -14.37
N LYS A 423 3.17 18.80 -15.32
CA LYS A 423 1.81 19.27 -15.05
C LYS A 423 1.09 18.41 -14.00
N TYR A 424 1.28 17.09 -14.03
CA TYR A 424 0.73 16.19 -13.00
C TYR A 424 1.29 16.51 -11.62
N MET A 425 2.61 16.64 -11.49
CA MET A 425 3.25 16.99 -10.21
C MET A 425 2.82 18.38 -9.71
N ASP A 426 2.68 19.36 -10.59
CA ASP A 426 2.14 20.68 -10.21
C ASP A 426 0.68 20.60 -9.76
N THR A 427 -0.12 19.74 -10.39
CA THR A 427 -1.51 19.47 -9.96
C THR A 427 -1.55 18.88 -8.55
N LEU A 428 -0.65 17.93 -8.23
CA LEU A 428 -0.48 17.40 -6.87
C LEU A 428 0.00 18.50 -5.90
N ARG A 429 0.95 19.34 -6.31
CA ARG A 429 1.44 20.44 -5.47
C ARG A 429 0.32 21.36 -5.03
N GLU A 430 -0.57 21.71 -5.95
CA GLU A 430 -1.69 22.61 -5.69
C GLU A 430 -2.84 21.95 -4.93
N ASN A 431 -3.23 20.73 -5.31
CA ASN A 431 -4.47 20.12 -4.84
C ASN A 431 -4.28 19.04 -3.76
N LEU A 432 -3.07 18.51 -3.61
CA LEU A 432 -2.73 17.52 -2.59
C LEU A 432 -1.85 18.12 -1.48
N TYR A 433 -0.75 18.79 -1.83
CA TYR A 433 0.25 19.25 -0.86
C TYR A 433 -0.08 20.61 -0.21
N ALA A 434 -0.48 21.62 -0.98
CA ALA A 434 -0.84 22.94 -0.45
C ALA A 434 -2.04 22.91 0.55
N PRO A 435 -3.08 22.06 0.35
CA PRO A 435 -4.23 22.00 1.23
C PRO A 435 -3.98 21.25 2.55
N LEU A 436 -2.84 20.54 2.69
CA LEU A 436 -2.49 19.79 3.90
C LEU A 436 -2.69 20.63 5.16
N LYS A 437 -3.32 20.02 6.16
CA LYS A 437 -3.62 20.68 7.43
C LYS A 437 -2.41 20.60 8.38
N GLY A 438 -2.32 21.56 9.29
CA GLY A 438 -1.27 21.61 10.30
C GLY A 438 -1.71 20.87 11.56
N GLN A 439 -0.78 20.64 12.48
CA GLN A 439 -0.96 19.89 13.73
C GLN A 439 -2.33 20.10 14.41
N LYS A 440 -2.78 21.36 14.61
CA LYS A 440 -4.09 21.67 15.23
C LYS A 440 -5.29 20.95 14.58
N LYS A 441 -5.28 20.78 13.26
CA LYS A 441 -6.37 20.15 12.48
C LYS A 441 -6.05 18.71 12.05
N SER A 442 -4.91 18.17 12.50
CA SER A 442 -4.39 16.87 12.09
C SER A 442 -4.09 15.93 13.25
N GLY A 443 -4.09 16.42 14.49
CA GLY A 443 -3.63 15.68 15.67
C GLY A 443 -2.14 15.93 15.96
N GLU A 444 -1.68 15.53 17.14
CA GLU A 444 -0.31 15.79 17.60
C GLU A 444 0.75 15.18 16.68
N TYR A 445 0.47 13.98 16.19
CA TYR A 445 1.31 13.17 15.31
C TYR A 445 0.80 13.15 13.85
N TYR A 446 -0.12 14.06 13.51
CA TYR A 446 -0.78 14.12 12.21
C TYR A 446 -1.61 12.87 11.86
N GLU A 447 -2.24 12.25 12.86
CA GLU A 447 -3.09 11.05 12.80
C GLU A 447 -4.24 11.12 11.79
N ARG A 448 -4.62 12.33 11.37
CA ARG A 448 -5.53 12.56 10.23
C ARG A 448 -5.05 11.89 8.94
N TYR A 449 -3.74 11.74 8.78
CA TYR A 449 -3.14 11.29 7.53
C TYR A 449 -2.50 9.91 7.67
N SER A 450 -2.51 9.15 6.58
CA SER A 450 -1.57 8.06 6.33
C SER A 450 -0.79 8.36 5.05
N VAL A 451 0.30 7.64 4.77
CA VAL A 451 1.17 7.94 3.61
C VAL A 451 1.36 6.69 2.75
N ALA A 452 1.08 6.86 1.46
CA ALA A 452 1.42 5.91 0.41
C ALA A 452 2.66 6.41 -0.35
N HIS A 453 3.67 5.56 -0.52
CA HIS A 453 4.92 5.90 -1.19
C HIS A 453 4.96 5.23 -2.56
N VAL A 454 5.27 6.00 -3.59
CA VAL A 454 5.39 5.51 -4.97
C VAL A 454 6.86 5.50 -5.36
N GLY A 455 7.35 4.32 -5.72
CA GLY A 455 8.75 4.09 -6.09
C GLY A 455 9.07 4.60 -7.50
N ALA A 456 10.35 4.95 -7.69
CA ALA A 456 10.94 4.97 -9.02
C ALA A 456 10.99 3.56 -9.61
N SER A 457 10.97 3.48 -10.93
CA SER A 457 10.82 2.24 -11.68
C SER A 457 12.09 1.85 -12.41
N VAL A 458 12.26 0.58 -12.74
CA VAL A 458 13.40 0.11 -13.54
C VAL A 458 13.19 0.36 -15.02
N ILE A 459 11.95 0.29 -15.53
CA ILE A 459 11.63 0.67 -16.90
C ILE A 459 12.19 2.05 -17.24
N PRO A 460 12.83 2.24 -18.41
CA PRO A 460 13.44 3.51 -18.80
C PRO A 460 12.42 4.59 -19.23
N THR A 461 11.27 4.69 -18.54
CA THR A 461 10.40 5.87 -18.63
C THR A 461 11.19 7.12 -18.22
N PHE A 462 11.94 7.01 -17.13
CA PHE A 462 13.02 7.91 -16.73
C PHE A 462 14.31 7.09 -16.61
N ASN A 463 15.33 7.53 -15.87
CA ASN A 463 16.42 6.60 -15.57
C ASN A 463 15.90 5.46 -14.69
N PRO A 464 16.41 4.22 -14.88
CA PRO A 464 16.10 3.09 -14.01
C PRO A 464 16.43 3.41 -12.55
N GLY A 465 15.48 3.20 -11.65
CA GLY A 465 15.61 3.50 -10.24
C GLY A 465 15.17 2.35 -9.32
N LEU A 466 15.79 2.26 -8.15
CA LEU A 466 15.41 1.37 -7.05
C LEU A 466 15.80 2.02 -5.71
N ARG A 467 15.20 1.62 -4.60
CA ARG A 467 15.56 2.19 -3.28
C ARG A 467 15.70 1.17 -2.17
N VAL A 468 16.59 1.47 -1.23
CA VAL A 468 16.76 0.70 0.00
C VAL A 468 16.24 1.52 1.17
N TRP A 469 15.25 0.98 1.86
CA TRP A 469 14.70 1.55 3.08
C TRP A 469 15.50 1.08 4.28
N GLU A 470 15.69 1.95 5.26
CA GLU A 470 16.23 1.63 6.58
C GLU A 470 15.14 1.82 7.63
N TYR A 471 14.98 0.84 8.51
CA TYR A 471 14.02 0.87 9.61
C TYR A 471 14.70 0.60 10.94
N ASN A 472 14.04 1.03 12.00
CA ASN A 472 14.54 0.93 13.37
C ASN A 472 14.46 -0.53 13.83
N ILE A 473 15.60 -1.08 14.26
CA ILE A 473 15.71 -2.42 14.88
C ILE A 473 16.27 -2.34 16.30
N THR A 474 16.34 -1.12 16.86
CA THR A 474 16.67 -0.90 18.26
C THR A 474 15.65 -1.67 19.10
N ASN A 475 16.12 -2.36 20.14
CA ASN A 475 15.31 -3.20 21.02
C ASN A 475 14.75 -4.50 20.42
N LEU A 476 15.04 -4.83 19.14
CA LEU A 476 14.53 -6.04 18.51
C LEU A 476 14.96 -7.32 19.25
N GLU A 477 16.17 -7.34 19.80
CA GLU A 477 16.70 -8.45 20.61
C GLU A 477 15.83 -8.72 21.86
N GLN A 478 15.35 -7.67 22.52
CA GLN A 478 14.45 -7.79 23.67
C GLN A 478 13.00 -8.08 23.26
N GLU A 479 12.51 -7.47 22.18
CA GLU A 479 11.11 -7.57 21.73
C GLU A 479 10.75 -8.95 21.16
N LEU A 480 11.73 -9.69 20.65
CA LEU A 480 11.55 -11.05 20.13
C LEU A 480 11.27 -12.11 21.21
N GLN A 481 11.26 -11.73 22.48
CA GLN A 481 10.89 -12.60 23.61
C GLN A 481 9.36 -12.59 23.81
N GLN A 482 8.60 -13.34 22.99
CA GLN A 482 7.12 -13.32 23.08
C GLN A 482 6.42 -14.68 23.01
N VAL A 483 5.18 -14.64 23.48
CA VAL A 483 4.18 -15.71 23.63
C VAL A 483 3.92 -16.42 22.30
N LYS A 484 3.80 -17.75 22.35
CA LYS A 484 3.44 -18.57 21.18
C LYS A 484 1.99 -18.29 20.76
N PHE A 485 1.80 -17.75 19.57
CA PHE A 485 0.48 -17.64 18.93
C PHE A 485 0.08 -18.95 18.24
N GLU A 486 -1.21 -19.10 17.94
CA GLU A 486 -1.66 -20.20 17.09
C GLU A 486 -1.03 -20.07 15.68
N PRO A 487 -0.57 -21.18 15.09
CA PRO A 487 0.02 -21.14 13.76
C PRO A 487 -1.00 -20.72 12.70
N TRP A 488 -0.50 -20.12 11.61
CA TRP A 488 -1.32 -19.46 10.60
C TRP A 488 -2.24 -20.41 9.82
N ASP A 489 -1.87 -21.68 9.68
CA ASP A 489 -2.69 -22.73 9.09
C ASP A 489 -4.06 -22.86 9.79
N LYS A 490 -4.07 -22.83 11.13
CA LYS A 490 -5.31 -22.87 11.92
C LYS A 490 -6.12 -21.59 11.75
N PHE A 491 -5.46 -20.43 11.73
CA PHE A 491 -6.12 -19.15 11.50
C PHE A 491 -6.84 -19.14 10.15
N PHE A 492 -6.14 -19.51 9.07
CA PHE A 492 -6.72 -19.51 7.72
C PHE A 492 -7.82 -20.56 7.55
N ALA A 493 -7.69 -21.75 8.13
CA ALA A 493 -8.79 -22.72 8.18
C ALA A 493 -10.04 -22.16 8.88
N GLY A 494 -9.84 -21.35 9.94
CA GLY A 494 -10.92 -20.62 10.61
C GLY A 494 -11.56 -19.55 9.73
N VAL A 495 -10.74 -18.76 9.02
CA VAL A 495 -11.20 -17.71 8.09
C VAL A 495 -12.01 -18.31 6.94
N GLU A 496 -11.53 -19.39 6.33
CA GLU A 496 -12.24 -20.10 5.25
C GLU A 496 -13.64 -20.53 5.70
N LYS A 497 -13.75 -21.09 6.90
CA LYS A 497 -15.04 -21.47 7.49
C LYS A 497 -15.95 -20.27 7.74
N MET A 498 -15.41 -19.15 8.22
CA MET A 498 -16.19 -17.92 8.45
C MET A 498 -16.72 -17.34 7.14
N VAL A 499 -15.89 -17.30 6.10
CA VAL A 499 -16.27 -16.83 4.75
C VAL A 499 -17.33 -17.74 4.13
N GLU A 500 -17.18 -19.05 4.24
CA GLU A 500 -18.18 -20.01 3.74
C GLU A 500 -19.55 -19.79 4.42
N VAL A 501 -19.56 -19.63 5.75
CA VAL A 501 -20.78 -19.36 6.50
C VAL A 501 -21.41 -18.04 6.08
N GLN A 502 -20.62 -16.98 5.94
CA GLN A 502 -21.11 -15.67 5.54
C GLN A 502 -21.69 -15.67 4.12
N SER A 503 -21.04 -16.32 3.16
CA SER A 503 -21.54 -16.44 1.79
C SER A 503 -22.91 -17.13 1.71
N LYS A 504 -23.18 -18.13 2.57
CA LYS A 504 -24.50 -18.78 2.65
C LYS A 504 -25.57 -17.80 3.12
N TYR A 505 -25.31 -17.02 4.17
CA TYR A 505 -26.23 -16.00 4.64
C TYR A 505 -26.51 -14.90 3.61
N GLU A 506 -25.47 -14.46 2.88
CA GLU A 506 -25.63 -13.44 1.84
C GLU A 506 -26.41 -13.97 0.62
N SER A 507 -26.22 -15.24 0.24
CA SER A 507 -26.98 -15.88 -0.83
C SER A 507 -28.49 -16.01 -0.53
N ASP A 508 -28.84 -16.27 0.73
CA ASP A 508 -30.23 -16.32 1.20
C ASP A 508 -30.87 -14.92 1.17
N ASP A 509 -30.11 -13.90 1.53
CA ASP A 509 -30.52 -12.50 1.47
C ASP A 509 -30.69 -12.04 0.00
N GLU A 510 -29.82 -12.44 -0.93
CA GLU A 510 -29.95 -12.15 -2.36
C GLU A 510 -31.12 -12.88 -3.03
N ALA A 511 -31.37 -14.15 -2.68
CA ALA A 511 -32.53 -14.91 -3.16
C ALA A 511 -33.87 -14.27 -2.71
N SER A 512 -33.88 -13.62 -1.54
CA SER A 512 -35.03 -12.84 -1.07
C SER A 512 -35.21 -11.50 -1.82
N ILE A 513 -34.12 -10.95 -2.37
CA ILE A 513 -34.09 -9.70 -3.14
C ILE A 513 -34.47 -9.93 -4.61
N SER A 514 -34.07 -11.04 -5.23
CA SER A 514 -34.42 -11.36 -6.63
C SER A 514 -35.94 -11.52 -6.81
N LYS A 515 -36.62 -12.14 -5.83
CA LYS A 515 -38.10 -12.24 -5.77
C LYS A 515 -38.81 -10.88 -5.70
N LYS A 516 -38.14 -9.83 -5.21
CA LYS A 516 -38.67 -8.45 -5.15
C LYS A 516 -38.31 -7.59 -6.37
N LYS A 517 -37.25 -7.93 -7.12
CA LYS A 517 -36.79 -7.15 -8.29
C LYS A 517 -37.68 -7.32 -9.53
N HIS A 518 -38.46 -8.39 -9.66
CA HIS A 518 -39.41 -8.55 -10.77
C HIS A 518 -40.61 -7.58 -10.76
N LYS A 519 -40.75 -6.70 -9.75
CA LYS A 519 -41.92 -5.81 -9.64
C LYS A 519 -41.68 -4.30 -9.75
N LYS A 520 -40.46 -3.79 -9.91
CA LYS A 520 -40.23 -2.33 -10.04
C LYS A 520 -39.01 -1.98 -10.90
N ASN A 521 -39.24 -1.83 -12.21
CA ASN A 521 -38.41 -0.96 -13.05
C ASN A 521 -38.91 0.48 -12.96
N LYS A 522 -37.98 1.44 -13.02
CA LYS A 522 -38.12 2.91 -12.92
C LYS A 522 -38.34 3.49 -11.51
N LYS A 523 -37.23 3.75 -10.81
CA LYS A 523 -36.89 4.94 -9.97
C LYS A 523 -35.80 4.55 -8.95
N LYS A 524 -34.53 4.79 -9.27
CA LYS A 524 -33.41 4.73 -8.31
C LYS A 524 -32.70 6.09 -8.25
N LYS A 525 -33.24 6.98 -7.43
CA LYS A 525 -32.47 7.98 -6.69
C LYS A 525 -33.00 7.93 -5.26
N ASN A 526 -32.12 7.76 -4.28
CA ASN A 526 -32.35 7.69 -2.83
C ASN A 526 -32.96 6.40 -2.24
N LYS A 527 -32.25 5.27 -2.31
CA LYS A 527 -32.46 4.17 -1.34
C LYS A 527 -31.23 4.09 -0.44
N LYS A 528 -31.41 4.22 0.88
CA LYS A 528 -30.33 4.12 1.89
C LYS A 528 -29.59 2.78 1.72
N LYS A 529 -28.26 2.79 1.67
CA LYS A 529 -27.46 1.56 1.63
C LYS A 529 -27.61 0.80 2.96
N LYS A 530 -27.61 -0.55 2.89
CA LYS A 530 -27.61 -1.42 4.08
C LYS A 530 -26.30 -1.23 4.87
N ARG A 531 -26.22 -1.77 6.08
CA ARG A 531 -24.97 -1.81 6.85
C ARG A 531 -23.91 -2.59 6.07
N ASP A 532 -22.73 -2.01 5.94
CA ASP A 532 -21.57 -2.63 5.29
C ASP A 532 -20.58 -3.12 6.35
N HIS A 533 -20.36 -4.43 6.43
CA HIS A 533 -19.55 -5.04 7.49
C HIS A 533 -18.04 -4.96 7.24
N THR A 534 -17.62 -4.52 6.05
CA THR A 534 -16.20 -4.39 5.67
C THR A 534 -15.56 -3.08 6.11
N PHE A 535 -16.32 -2.16 6.70
CA PHE A 535 -15.72 -1.00 7.35
C PHE A 535 -15.03 -1.43 8.65
N PRO A 536 -13.81 -0.95 8.93
CA PRO A 536 -13.14 -1.26 10.18
C PRO A 536 -13.88 -0.63 11.36
N LYS A 537 -13.73 -1.25 12.53
CA LYS A 537 -14.12 -0.61 13.79
C LYS A 537 -13.10 0.46 14.16
N PRO A 538 -13.50 1.51 14.89
CA PRO A 538 -12.56 2.48 15.42
C PRO A 538 -11.44 1.83 16.23
N MET A 539 -10.23 2.35 16.10
CA MET A 539 -9.08 1.95 16.91
C MET A 539 -9.43 2.12 18.41
N PRO A 540 -9.17 1.11 19.26
CA PRO A 540 -9.34 1.24 20.70
C PRO A 540 -8.55 2.43 21.27
N LYS A 541 -9.15 3.21 22.17
CA LYS A 541 -8.57 4.46 22.70
C LYS A 541 -7.34 4.25 23.59
N ASP A 542 -7.24 3.06 24.17
CA ASP A 542 -6.16 2.62 25.06
C ASP A 542 -4.92 2.13 24.30
N ARG A 543 -5.01 1.97 22.97
CA ARG A 543 -3.88 1.52 22.16
C ARG A 543 -2.96 2.68 21.75
N PRO A 544 -1.64 2.51 21.88
CA PRO A 544 -0.68 3.49 21.38
C PRO A 544 -0.65 3.51 19.86
N LEU A 545 -0.19 4.63 19.30
CA LEU A 545 0.09 4.72 17.87
C LEU A 545 1.30 3.84 17.49
N GLY A 546 1.27 3.35 16.27
CA GLY A 546 2.30 2.48 15.72
C GLY A 546 3.53 3.23 15.17
N PRO A 547 4.48 2.46 14.61
CA PRO A 547 5.78 2.94 14.12
C PRO A 547 5.69 3.97 12.99
N ALA A 548 4.56 4.09 12.29
CA ALA A 548 4.35 5.15 11.31
C ALA A 548 4.29 6.55 11.94
N TYR A 549 3.92 6.64 13.23
CA TYR A 549 3.60 7.92 13.89
C TYR A 549 4.55 8.24 15.04
N ILE A 550 4.94 7.23 15.82
CA ILE A 550 5.82 7.36 16.97
C ILE A 550 7.04 6.49 16.75
N GLU A 551 8.23 7.09 16.88
CA GLU A 551 9.50 6.41 16.75
C GLU A 551 9.64 5.28 17.78
N GLN A 552 9.75 4.06 17.26
CA GLN A 552 9.86 2.80 17.97
C GLN A 552 10.42 1.74 17.00
N THR A 553 10.61 0.50 17.45
CA THR A 553 10.98 -0.63 16.58
C THR A 553 10.07 -0.72 15.36
N TYR A 554 10.65 -0.97 14.20
CA TYR A 554 10.04 -0.97 12.86
C TYR A 554 9.69 0.40 12.28
N THR A 555 10.00 1.50 12.97
CA THR A 555 9.82 2.85 12.40
C THR A 555 10.71 3.02 11.17
N PRO A 556 10.18 3.49 10.03
CA PRO A 556 11.01 3.83 8.88
C PRO A 556 11.84 5.08 9.20
N GLU A 557 13.16 4.97 9.06
CA GLU A 557 14.10 6.02 9.47
C GLU A 557 14.54 6.87 8.27
N ARG A 558 14.90 6.21 7.17
CA ARG A 558 15.33 6.85 5.91
C ARG A 558 15.23 5.87 4.76
N TYR A 559 15.42 6.36 3.54
CA TYR A 559 15.79 5.51 2.42
C TYR A 559 16.87 6.17 1.57
N VAL A 560 17.60 5.35 0.82
CA VAL A 560 18.53 5.76 -0.23
C VAL A 560 17.93 5.36 -1.57
N GLN A 561 17.70 6.32 -2.44
CA GLN A 561 17.28 6.11 -3.83
C GLN A 561 18.55 6.00 -4.69
N TYR A 562 18.61 4.96 -5.50
CA TYR A 562 19.65 4.76 -6.49
C TYR A 562 19.10 4.86 -7.90
N TYR A 563 19.95 5.22 -8.85
CA TYR A 563 19.58 5.26 -10.26
C TYR A 563 20.74 4.85 -11.17
N ALA A 564 20.41 4.40 -12.39
CA ALA A 564 21.37 4.15 -13.45
C ALA A 564 21.27 5.25 -14.52
N ASP A 565 22.29 6.09 -14.63
CA ASP A 565 22.36 7.15 -15.67
C ASP A 565 22.65 6.53 -17.04
N LEU A 566 21.57 6.20 -17.75
CA LEU A 566 21.63 5.51 -19.04
C LEU A 566 22.37 6.33 -20.11
N ASP A 567 22.30 7.66 -20.07
CA ASP A 567 22.99 8.52 -21.04
C ASP A 567 24.52 8.34 -20.96
N SER A 568 25.07 8.38 -19.74
CA SER A 568 26.50 8.18 -19.53
C SER A 568 26.93 6.73 -19.78
N ILE A 569 26.11 5.76 -19.39
CA ILE A 569 26.38 4.33 -19.57
C ILE A 569 26.40 3.98 -21.07
N ASN A 570 25.37 4.36 -21.83
CA ASN A 570 25.29 4.09 -23.28
C ASN A 570 26.43 4.79 -24.06
N LYS A 571 26.88 5.97 -23.60
CA LYS A 571 28.04 6.68 -24.20
C LYS A 571 29.40 6.09 -23.80
N GLY A 572 29.44 5.05 -22.98
CA GLY A 572 30.68 4.44 -22.50
C GLY A 572 31.50 5.35 -21.57
N LYS A 573 30.88 6.37 -20.96
CA LYS A 573 31.55 7.25 -19.99
C LYS A 573 31.72 6.57 -18.63
N LYS A 574 30.89 5.56 -18.34
CA LYS A 574 30.95 4.73 -17.14
C LYS A 574 30.42 3.33 -17.42
N ASP A 575 30.88 2.35 -16.64
CA ASP A 575 30.31 1.00 -16.64
C ASP A 575 28.88 1.02 -16.09
N PHE A 576 28.09 -0.02 -16.43
CA PHE A 576 26.76 -0.16 -15.87
C PHE A 576 26.83 -0.32 -14.34
N GLY A 577 26.05 0.48 -13.64
CA GLY A 577 25.87 0.38 -12.20
C GLY A 577 24.86 1.39 -11.71
N TYR A 578 24.28 1.10 -10.55
CA TYR A 578 23.45 2.07 -9.84
C TYR A 578 24.32 2.94 -8.94
N GLU A 579 24.07 4.25 -8.96
CA GLU A 579 24.72 5.24 -8.10
C GLU A 579 23.66 5.92 -7.21
N ILE A 580 24.10 6.51 -6.10
CA ILE A 580 23.21 7.20 -5.16
C ILE A 580 22.65 8.44 -5.87
N GLU A 581 21.32 8.50 -5.97
CA GLU A 581 20.62 9.70 -6.44
C GLU A 581 20.46 10.69 -5.27
N TYR A 582 19.80 10.23 -4.20
CA TYR A 582 19.58 10.99 -2.99
C TYR A 582 19.24 10.10 -1.80
N SER A 583 19.30 10.68 -0.61
CA SER A 583 18.76 10.10 0.60
C SER A 583 17.82 11.08 1.32
N THR A 584 16.86 10.57 2.07
CA THR A 584 15.79 11.40 2.67
C THR A 584 16.28 12.33 3.80
N ASP A 585 17.44 12.07 4.37
CA ASP A 585 18.11 12.89 5.37
C ASP A 585 19.13 13.87 4.77
N ASP A 586 19.36 13.83 3.45
CA ASP A 586 20.17 14.82 2.76
C ASP A 586 19.64 16.24 3.02
N SER A 587 20.54 17.22 2.93
CA SER A 587 20.24 18.64 3.19
C SER A 587 19.05 19.21 2.41
N LEU A 588 18.67 18.58 1.30
CA LEU A 588 17.50 18.92 0.50
C LEU A 588 16.17 18.60 1.22
N TYR A 589 16.07 17.38 1.75
CA TYR A 589 14.87 16.85 2.39
C TYR A 589 14.89 17.11 3.89
N GLY A 590 16.02 16.78 4.54
CA GLY A 590 16.28 16.99 5.96
C GLY A 590 15.28 16.27 6.86
N MET A 591 14.88 15.05 6.49
CA MET A 591 13.96 14.23 7.28
C MET A 591 14.77 13.31 8.21
N ALA A 592 14.69 13.55 9.51
CA ALA A 592 15.39 12.75 10.53
C ALA A 592 14.79 11.34 10.73
N SER A 593 13.50 11.21 10.44
CA SER A 593 12.76 9.94 10.41
C SER A 593 11.67 10.04 9.35
N LEU A 594 11.12 8.91 8.91
CA LEU A 594 10.07 8.87 7.90
C LEU A 594 8.67 8.63 8.52
N THR A 595 8.44 9.23 9.69
CA THR A 595 7.11 9.27 10.32
C THR A 595 6.11 10.08 9.48
N VAL A 596 4.81 9.80 9.66
CA VAL A 596 3.71 10.53 9.01
C VAL A 596 3.85 12.03 9.26
N LYS A 597 4.18 12.45 10.48
CA LYS A 597 4.44 13.86 10.81
C LYS A 597 5.45 14.48 9.86
N ASN A 598 6.61 13.85 9.68
CA ASN A 598 7.68 14.39 8.84
C ASN A 598 7.28 14.45 7.36
N TRP A 599 6.57 13.44 6.86
CA TRP A 599 6.02 13.45 5.49
C TRP A 599 5.01 14.58 5.26
N ILE A 600 4.09 14.78 6.21
CA ILE A 600 3.08 15.84 6.09
C ILE A 600 3.72 17.22 6.22
N GLU A 601 4.70 17.40 7.09
CA GLU A 601 5.48 18.63 7.17
C GLU A 601 6.28 18.90 5.89
N TYR A 602 6.87 17.86 5.28
CA TYR A 602 7.56 17.97 3.99
C TYR A 602 6.59 18.35 2.87
N GLY A 603 5.45 17.68 2.72
CA GLY A 603 4.42 18.05 1.75
C GLY A 603 3.93 19.49 1.93
N ARG A 604 3.75 19.94 3.19
CA ARG A 604 3.42 21.33 3.48
C ARG A 604 4.51 22.31 3.06
N LYS A 605 5.80 21.95 3.15
CA LYS A 605 6.91 22.78 2.61
C LYS A 605 6.81 22.89 1.09
N LEU A 606 6.54 21.79 0.38
CA LEU A 606 6.37 21.79 -1.08
C LEU A 606 5.21 22.67 -1.54
N GLY A 607 4.05 22.57 -0.88
CA GLY A 607 2.84 23.32 -1.21
C GLY A 607 2.76 24.76 -0.66
N LYS A 608 3.69 25.17 0.22
CA LYS A 608 3.62 26.48 0.90
C LYS A 608 3.63 27.68 -0.06
N PRO A 609 4.49 27.74 -1.09
CA PRO A 609 4.46 28.86 -2.05
C PRO A 609 3.11 29.01 -2.74
N ILE A 610 2.49 27.91 -3.15
CA ILE A 610 1.15 27.89 -3.78
C ILE A 610 0.08 28.39 -2.80
N LYS A 611 0.11 27.89 -1.56
CA LYS A 611 -0.83 28.30 -0.51
C LYS A 611 -0.76 29.79 -0.19
N GLU A 612 0.44 30.36 -0.11
CA GLU A 612 0.63 31.79 0.15
C GLU A 612 0.18 32.64 -1.05
N ALA A 613 0.51 32.22 -2.28
CA ALA A 613 0.05 32.89 -3.50
C ALA A 613 -1.48 32.93 -3.61
N ASN A 614 -2.16 31.82 -3.33
CA ASN A 614 -3.62 31.73 -3.35
C ASN A 614 -4.28 32.59 -2.26
N ALA A 615 -3.66 32.69 -1.08
CA ALA A 615 -4.13 33.59 -0.01
C ALA A 615 -3.95 35.07 -0.37
N ASP A 616 -2.85 35.43 -1.04
CA ASP A 616 -2.59 36.80 -1.50
C ASP A 616 -3.48 37.19 -2.68
N GLY A 617 -3.79 36.27 -3.60
CA GLY A 617 -4.77 36.46 -4.67
C GLY A 617 -6.16 36.79 -4.14
N LYS A 618 -6.62 36.08 -3.10
CA LYS A 618 -7.88 36.41 -2.39
C LYS A 618 -7.82 37.75 -1.64
N LYS A 619 -6.64 38.20 -1.23
CA LYS A 619 -6.42 39.48 -0.52
C LYS A 619 -6.13 40.67 -1.43
N LYS A 620 -5.85 40.49 -2.72
CA LYS A 620 -5.59 41.58 -3.69
C LYS A 620 -6.77 42.53 -3.94
N ASN A 621 -7.95 42.24 -3.39
CA ASN A 621 -9.02 43.23 -3.21
C ASN A 621 -8.74 44.26 -2.08
N LYS A 622 -7.60 44.18 -1.39
CA LYS A 622 -7.08 45.20 -0.47
C LYS A 622 -5.63 45.54 -0.85
N LYS A 623 -5.42 46.80 -1.25
CA LYS A 623 -4.20 47.38 -1.86
C LYS A 623 -2.87 46.96 -1.19
N GLY A 624 -1.85 46.68 -2.02
CA GLY A 624 -0.47 47.11 -1.76
C GLY A 624 0.51 46.19 -1.01
N LYS A 625 0.41 44.86 -1.08
CA LYS A 625 1.47 43.97 -0.51
C LYS A 625 2.52 43.55 -1.55
N LYS A 626 3.81 43.72 -1.21
CA LYS A 626 4.97 43.20 -1.94
C LYS A 626 4.83 41.68 -2.12
N LYS A 627 5.05 41.19 -3.35
CA LYS A 627 5.10 39.75 -3.68
C LYS A 627 6.21 39.09 -2.84
N LYS A 628 5.86 38.12 -1.98
CA LYS A 628 6.87 37.35 -1.23
C LYS A 628 7.70 36.52 -2.21
N THR A 629 9.02 36.56 -2.06
CA THR A 629 9.94 35.72 -2.82
C THR A 629 10.17 34.40 -2.07
N HIS A 630 9.91 33.27 -2.72
CA HIS A 630 10.02 31.93 -2.12
C HIS A 630 11.30 31.17 -2.53
N GLY A 631 12.35 31.88 -2.96
CA GLY A 631 13.51 31.28 -3.65
C GLY A 631 14.12 30.01 -3.02
N LYS A 632 14.11 29.84 -1.69
CA LYS A 632 14.54 28.57 -1.06
C LYS A 632 13.53 27.43 -1.26
N LEU A 633 12.24 27.69 -1.10
CA LEU A 633 11.17 26.70 -1.27
C LEU A 633 10.96 26.32 -2.75
N ASP A 634 11.16 27.27 -3.66
CA ASP A 634 11.10 26.99 -5.09
C ASP A 634 12.25 26.08 -5.52
N LYS A 635 13.47 26.29 -4.98
CA LYS A 635 14.59 25.35 -5.17
C LYS A 635 14.31 23.94 -4.64
N ILE A 636 13.62 23.82 -3.49
CA ILE A 636 13.22 22.51 -2.97
C ILE A 636 12.27 21.82 -3.95
N TRP A 637 11.30 22.54 -4.53
CA TRP A 637 10.40 21.98 -5.53
C TRP A 637 11.14 21.55 -6.80
N THR A 638 12.04 22.37 -7.33
CA THR A 638 12.83 22.01 -8.52
C THR A 638 13.65 20.75 -8.30
N ASN A 639 14.34 20.65 -7.16
CA ASN A 639 15.10 19.44 -6.85
C ASN A 639 14.20 18.23 -6.55
N TYR A 640 13.02 18.45 -5.97
CA TYR A 640 12.03 17.39 -5.80
C TYR A 640 11.57 16.85 -7.16
N LEU A 641 11.31 17.71 -8.14
CA LEU A 641 10.97 17.30 -9.52
C LEU A 641 12.11 16.52 -10.17
N LYS A 642 13.35 17.00 -10.05
CA LYS A 642 14.53 16.29 -10.55
C LYS A 642 14.55 14.83 -10.07
N ASN A 643 14.34 14.62 -8.76
CA ASN A 643 14.34 13.30 -8.15
C ASN A 643 13.06 12.50 -8.49
N THR A 644 11.91 13.17 -8.62
CA THR A 644 10.67 12.54 -9.10
C THR A 644 10.84 11.91 -10.48
N PHE A 645 11.64 12.54 -11.35
CA PHE A 645 11.99 12.06 -12.68
C PHE A 645 13.35 11.37 -12.74
N VAL A 646 13.84 10.86 -11.61
CA VAL A 646 15.03 10.00 -11.50
C VAL A 646 16.26 10.61 -12.22
N SER A 647 16.48 11.91 -12.04
CA SER A 647 17.63 12.64 -12.61
C SER A 647 17.77 12.50 -14.13
N SER A 648 16.66 12.32 -14.85
CA SER A 648 16.61 12.19 -16.32
C SER A 648 16.52 13.53 -17.07
N ASP A 649 16.51 14.65 -16.33
CA ASP A 649 16.35 16.03 -16.84
C ASP A 649 14.99 16.30 -17.50
N TYR A 650 13.99 15.44 -17.27
CA TYR A 650 12.68 15.52 -17.91
C TYR A 650 12.00 16.88 -17.71
N GLU A 651 12.11 17.46 -16.52
CA GLU A 651 11.49 18.73 -16.15
C GLU A 651 11.96 19.93 -16.99
N HIS A 652 13.06 19.80 -17.73
CA HIS A 652 13.61 20.84 -18.61
C HIS A 652 13.43 20.55 -20.10
N LYS A 653 12.91 19.36 -20.48
CA LYS A 653 12.78 18.96 -21.90
C LYS A 653 11.51 19.43 -22.60
N GLY A 654 10.57 20.05 -21.88
CA GLY A 654 9.36 20.63 -22.48
C GLY A 654 8.28 19.62 -22.90
N TYR A 655 8.31 18.40 -22.37
CA TYR A 655 7.33 17.34 -22.64
C TYR A 655 6.04 17.43 -21.81
N GLY A 656 5.85 18.48 -21.01
CA GLY A 656 4.72 18.57 -20.09
C GLY A 656 4.60 19.88 -19.35
#